data_AF-A0A5C9ALE7-F1
#
_entry.id   AF-A0A5C9ALE7-F1
#
_cell.length_a   1.000
_cell.length_b   1.000
_cell.length_c   1.000
_cell.angle_alpha   90.00
_cell.angle_beta   90.00
_cell.angle_gamma   90.00
#
_symmetry.space_group_name_H-M   'P 1'
#
loop_
_entity.id
_entity.type
_entity.pdbx_description
1 polymer ?
#
loop_
_entity_poly.entity_id
_entity_poly.type
_entity_poly.pdbx_seq_one_letter_code
_entity_poly.pdbx_strand_id
1 'polypeptide(L)'
;AGMVQGLLQEFSLSSQEGVALMCLAEALLRIPDKATRDALIRDKISNGNWQSHIGRSPSLFVNAATWGLLFTGKLVSTHNEASLSRSLNRIIGKSGEPLIRKGVDMAMRLMGEQFVTGETIAEALANARKLEEKGFRYSYDMLGEAALTAADAQAYMVSYQQAIHAIGKASNGRGIYEGPGISIKLSALHPRYSRAQYDRVMEELYPRLKSLTLLARQYDIGINIDAEESDRLEISLDLLEKLCFEPELAGWNGIGFVIQAYQKRCPLVIDYLIDLATRSRRRLMIRLVKGAYWDSEIKRAQMDGLEGYPVYTRKVYTDVSYLACAKKLLAVPNLIYPQFATHNAHTLAAIYQLAGQNYYPGQYEFQCLHGMGEPLYEQVTGKVADGKLNRPCRIYAPVGTHETLLAYLVRRLLENGANTSFVNRIADTSLPLDELVADPVTAVEKLAQQEGQTGLPHPKIPLPRDLYGHGRDNSAGLDLANEHRLASLSSALLNSALQKWQALPMLEQPVAAGEMSPVINPAEPKDIVGYVREATPREVEQALESAVNNAPIWFATPPAERAAILHRAAVLMESQMQQLIGILVREAGKTFSNAIAEVREAVDFLHYYAGQVRDDFANETHRPLGPVVCISPWNFPLAIFTGQIAAALAAGNSVLAKPAEQTPLIAAQGIAILLEAGVPPGVVQLLPGRGETVGAQLTGDDRVRGVMFTGSTEVATLLQRNIASRLDAQGRPIPLIAETGGMNAMIVDSSALTEQVVVDVLASAFDSAGQRCSALRVLCLQDEIADHTLK
;
A
#
# COMPACT_ATOMS: atom_id res chain seq x y z
N ALA A 1 -4.42 41.38 16.39
CA ALA A 1 -3.00 41.09 16.10
C ALA A 1 -2.82 39.58 16.20
N GLY A 2 -2.40 38.91 15.13
CA GLY A 2 -2.42 37.44 15.08
C GLY A 2 -1.42 36.81 16.04
N MET A 3 -1.75 35.63 16.59
CA MET A 3 -0.86 34.81 17.44
C MET A 3 0.55 34.66 16.83
N VAL A 4 0.61 34.53 15.50
CA VAL A 4 1.82 34.44 14.67
C VAL A 4 2.68 35.72 14.73
N GLN A 5 2.07 36.90 14.64
CA GLN A 5 2.78 38.19 14.72
C GLN A 5 3.34 38.44 16.13
N GLY A 6 2.67 37.94 17.16
CA GLY A 6 3.17 37.96 18.54
C GLY A 6 4.47 37.16 18.69
N LEU A 7 4.56 35.97 18.09
CA LEU A 7 5.77 35.14 18.12
C LEU A 7 6.96 35.81 17.40
N LEU A 8 6.73 36.37 16.21
CA LEU A 8 7.78 37.06 15.46
C LEU A 8 8.30 38.29 16.21
N GLN A 9 7.41 39.06 16.86
CA GLN A 9 7.77 40.25 17.62
C GLN A 9 8.48 39.91 18.92
N GLU A 10 7.99 38.91 19.66
CA GLU A 10 8.55 38.52 20.96
C GLU A 10 9.99 38.00 20.85
N PHE A 11 10.31 37.26 19.77
CA PHE A 11 11.64 36.70 19.55
C PHE A 11 12.44 37.41 18.46
N SER A 12 11.94 38.54 17.95
CA SER A 12 12.59 39.33 16.89
C SER A 12 12.98 38.49 15.67
N LEU A 13 12.12 37.54 15.28
CA LEU A 13 12.37 36.64 14.16
C LEU A 13 12.08 37.33 12.84
N SER A 14 12.95 37.10 11.85
CA SER A 14 12.60 37.39 10.46
C SER A 14 11.50 36.43 9.97
N SER A 15 10.81 36.82 8.90
CA SER A 15 9.77 35.96 8.31
C SER A 15 10.30 34.59 7.85
N GLN A 16 11.54 34.52 7.33
CA GLN A 16 12.15 33.24 6.96
C GLN A 16 12.49 32.38 8.18
N GLU A 17 12.88 33.01 9.29
CA GLU A 17 13.13 32.30 10.54
C GLU A 17 11.82 31.76 11.14
N GLY A 18 10.74 32.54 11.08
CA GLY A 18 9.39 32.06 11.46
C GLY A 18 8.94 30.84 10.65
N VAL A 19 9.09 30.87 9.31
CA VAL A 19 8.73 29.74 8.43
C VAL A 19 9.55 28.49 8.77
N ALA A 20 10.85 28.63 8.96
CA ALA A 20 11.72 27.50 9.29
C ALA A 20 11.39 26.90 10.67
N LEU A 21 11.09 27.74 11.66
CA LEU A 21 10.67 27.31 12.99
C LEU A 21 9.36 26.51 12.94
N MET A 22 8.40 26.90 12.11
CA MET A 22 7.14 26.16 11.98
C MET A 22 7.30 24.85 11.23
N CYS A 23 8.19 24.76 10.24
CA CYS A 23 8.52 23.50 9.59
C CYS A 23 9.15 22.51 10.59
N LEU A 24 10.05 22.99 11.45
CA LEU A 24 10.61 22.18 12.55
C LEU A 24 9.53 21.78 13.56
N ALA A 25 8.67 22.72 13.94
CA ALA A 25 7.58 22.48 14.86
C ALA A 25 6.60 21.43 14.33
N GLU A 26 6.22 21.52 13.05
CA GLU A 26 5.39 20.51 12.36
C GLU A 26 6.06 19.13 12.39
N ALA A 27 7.36 19.05 12.08
CA ALA A 27 8.10 17.79 12.12
C ALA A 27 8.13 17.19 13.54
N LEU A 28 8.31 18.03 14.56
CA LEU A 28 8.29 17.62 15.96
C LEU A 28 6.90 17.19 16.43
N LEU A 29 5.84 17.72 15.83
CA LEU A 29 4.47 17.36 16.15
C LEU A 29 4.04 16.01 15.60
N ARG A 30 4.86 15.40 14.74
CA ARG A 30 4.70 14.00 14.36
C ARG A 30 5.07 13.04 15.50
N ILE A 31 5.70 13.54 16.57
CA ILE A 31 5.96 12.79 17.80
C ILE A 31 4.77 13.04 18.74
N PRO A 32 3.89 12.04 18.95
CA PRO A 32 2.69 12.21 19.76
C PRO A 32 3.04 12.38 21.24
N ASP A 33 4.06 11.66 21.75
CA ASP A 33 4.48 11.79 23.14
C ASP A 33 5.22 13.11 23.40
N LYS A 34 4.64 13.90 24.30
CA LYS A 34 5.19 15.18 24.73
C LYS A 34 6.55 15.01 25.42
N ALA A 35 6.75 13.98 26.23
CA ALA A 35 7.99 13.81 26.99
C ALA A 35 9.17 13.52 26.05
N THR A 36 8.98 12.65 25.07
CA THR A 36 9.97 12.28 24.05
C THR A 36 10.24 13.43 23.09
N ARG A 37 9.21 14.15 22.66
CA ARG A 37 9.38 15.38 21.88
C ARG A 37 10.20 16.41 22.66
N ASP A 38 9.91 16.60 23.94
CA ASP A 38 10.61 17.53 24.81
C ASP A 38 12.07 17.11 25.06
N ALA A 39 12.32 15.81 25.21
CA ALA A 39 13.68 15.26 25.32
C ALA A 39 14.46 15.44 24.01
N LEU A 40 13.84 15.20 22.85
CA LEU A 40 14.47 15.43 21.55
C LEU A 40 14.83 16.90 21.34
N ILE A 41 13.92 17.82 21.70
CA ILE A 41 14.16 19.27 21.65
C ILE A 41 15.37 19.63 22.52
N ARG A 42 15.36 19.18 23.78
CA ARG A 42 16.39 19.51 24.78
C ARG A 42 17.74 18.89 24.47
N ASP A 43 17.78 17.62 24.08
CA ASP A 43 19.01 16.84 24.07
C ASP A 43 19.70 16.84 22.70
N LYS A 44 18.93 17.02 21.60
CA LYS A 44 19.44 16.87 20.23
C LYS A 44 19.28 18.12 19.36
N ILE A 45 18.12 18.78 19.42
CA ILE A 45 17.83 19.90 18.52
C ILE A 45 18.48 21.20 19.01
N SER A 46 18.40 21.49 20.31
CA SER A 46 19.03 22.66 20.93
C SER A 46 20.56 22.72 20.74
N ASN A 47 21.20 21.55 20.58
CA ASN A 47 22.66 21.39 20.43
C ASN A 47 23.15 21.52 18.97
N GLY A 48 22.28 21.92 18.03
CA GLY A 48 22.66 22.28 16.66
C GLY A 48 22.76 21.12 15.66
N ASN A 49 22.55 19.86 16.08
CA ASN A 49 22.67 18.68 15.21
C ASN A 49 21.31 18.10 14.79
N TRP A 50 20.35 18.95 14.42
CA TRP A 50 18.99 18.52 14.05
C TRP A 50 18.94 17.68 12.76
N GLN A 51 19.90 17.86 11.85
CA GLN A 51 19.94 17.24 10.52
C GLN A 51 20.16 15.73 10.55
N SER A 52 20.84 15.20 11.56
CA SER A 52 21.09 13.77 11.70
C SER A 52 19.98 13.01 12.44
N HIS A 53 19.01 13.72 13.01
CA HIS A 53 18.03 13.16 13.96
C HIS A 53 16.58 13.26 13.49
N ILE A 54 16.33 13.98 12.40
CA ILE A 54 15.05 13.99 11.70
C ILE A 54 15.28 13.18 10.40
N GLY A 55 14.66 12.00 10.30
CA GLY A 55 15.05 10.91 9.39
C GLY A 55 15.22 11.23 7.90
N ARG A 56 15.82 10.29 7.15
CA ARG A 56 16.15 10.39 5.71
C ARG A 56 14.93 10.24 4.77
N SER A 57 13.88 11.05 4.96
CA SER A 57 12.69 11.15 4.08
C SER A 57 12.52 12.60 3.57
N PRO A 58 11.62 12.94 2.62
CA PRO A 58 11.75 14.14 1.79
C PRO A 58 11.77 15.42 2.64
N SER A 59 12.53 16.41 2.15
CA SER A 59 12.87 17.70 2.78
C SER A 59 11.93 18.19 3.89
N LEU A 60 12.49 18.57 5.04
CA LEU A 60 11.78 19.20 6.17
C LEU A 60 10.96 20.44 5.75
N PHE A 61 11.25 21.04 4.59
CA PHE A 61 10.64 22.29 4.11
C PHE A 61 9.54 22.10 3.06
N VAL A 62 9.03 20.89 2.86
CA VAL A 62 7.95 20.60 1.88
C VAL A 62 6.73 21.53 2.07
N ASN A 63 6.40 21.91 3.30
CA ASN A 63 5.25 22.80 3.62
C ASN A 63 5.64 24.27 3.84
N ALA A 64 6.86 24.68 3.48
CA ALA A 64 7.35 26.04 3.74
C ALA A 64 6.51 27.13 3.04
N ALA A 65 5.91 26.84 1.88
CA ALA A 65 5.01 27.77 1.20
C ALA A 65 3.73 28.06 2.00
N THR A 66 3.15 27.02 2.62
CA THR A 66 1.95 27.12 3.48
C THR A 66 2.23 27.99 4.71
N TRP A 67 3.35 27.72 5.40
CA TRP A 67 3.76 28.54 6.54
C TRP A 67 4.14 29.96 6.11
N GLY A 68 4.79 30.13 4.95
CA GLY A 68 5.14 31.44 4.40
C GLY A 68 3.94 32.35 4.17
N LEU A 69 2.84 31.78 3.66
CA LEU A 69 1.57 32.47 3.50
C LEU A 69 1.03 32.99 4.84
N LEU A 70 1.04 32.14 5.87
CA LEU A 70 0.58 32.47 7.21
C LEU A 70 1.40 33.60 7.87
N PHE A 71 2.73 33.58 7.71
CA PHE A 71 3.61 34.56 8.36
C PHE A 71 3.62 35.93 7.70
N THR A 72 3.56 35.97 6.37
CA THR A 72 3.84 37.20 5.63
C THR A 72 2.62 37.82 4.96
N GLY A 73 1.48 37.12 4.96
CA GLY A 73 0.31 37.48 4.16
C GLY A 73 0.60 37.48 2.66
N LYS A 74 1.77 36.96 2.26
CA LYS A 74 2.29 36.85 0.90
C LYS A 74 2.81 35.43 0.74
N LEU A 75 2.75 34.90 -0.47
CA LEU A 75 3.20 33.54 -0.70
C LEU A 75 4.74 33.54 -0.82
N VAL A 76 5.40 32.65 -0.07
CA VAL A 76 6.87 32.55 0.00
C VAL A 76 7.30 31.36 -0.87
N SER A 77 8.22 31.58 -1.81
CA SER A 77 8.71 30.58 -2.76
C SER A 77 9.41 29.39 -2.08
N THR A 78 9.19 28.17 -2.58
CA THR A 78 9.79 26.91 -2.10
C THR A 78 11.27 26.71 -2.48
N HIS A 79 11.82 27.51 -3.40
CA HIS A 79 13.19 27.36 -3.93
C HIS A 79 14.36 27.73 -2.97
N ASN A 80 14.14 27.80 -1.66
CA ASN A 80 15.09 28.39 -0.71
C ASN A 80 15.45 27.49 0.49
N GLU A 81 15.44 26.16 0.32
CA GLU A 81 15.75 25.20 1.40
C GLU A 81 17.10 25.44 2.08
N ALA A 82 18.13 25.79 1.30
CA ALA A 82 19.45 26.16 1.84
C ALA A 82 19.43 27.47 2.66
N SER A 83 18.50 28.40 2.35
CA SER A 83 18.28 29.61 3.15
C SER A 83 17.51 29.28 4.43
N LEU A 84 16.44 28.48 4.33
CA LEU A 84 15.62 28.05 5.47
C LEU A 84 16.43 27.20 6.46
N SER A 85 17.32 26.33 5.97
CA SER A 85 18.25 25.54 6.79
C SER A 85 19.25 26.43 7.54
N ARG A 86 19.78 27.46 6.88
CA ARG A 86 20.66 28.46 7.51
C ARG A 86 19.92 29.31 8.54
N SER A 87 18.68 29.70 8.25
CA SER A 87 17.80 30.42 9.19
C SER A 87 17.49 29.55 10.41
N LEU A 88 17.17 28.27 10.23
CA LEU A 88 16.93 27.34 11.34
C LEU A 88 18.17 27.15 12.23
N ASN A 89 19.34 26.96 11.62
CA ASN A 89 20.61 26.91 12.36
C ASN A 89 20.88 28.18 13.17
N ARG A 90 20.56 29.36 12.60
CA ARG A 90 20.71 30.65 13.28
C ARG A 90 19.76 30.79 14.45
N ILE A 91 18.51 30.34 14.33
CA ILE A 91 17.50 30.34 15.41
C ILE A 91 17.96 29.47 16.57
N ILE A 92 18.34 28.23 16.27
CA ILE A 92 18.81 27.25 17.25
C ILE A 92 20.02 27.82 18.01
N GLY A 93 20.97 28.43 17.28
CA GLY A 93 22.16 29.03 17.88
C GLY A 93 21.95 30.34 18.65
N LYS A 94 20.88 31.10 18.40
CA LYS A 94 20.63 32.41 19.06
C LYS A 94 19.73 32.34 20.28
N SER A 95 18.76 31.43 20.31
CA SER A 95 17.66 31.47 21.29
C SER A 95 17.33 30.12 21.93
N GLY A 96 17.99 29.03 21.51
CA GLY A 96 17.95 27.73 22.18
C GLY A 96 16.58 27.06 22.28
N GLU A 97 16.46 26.14 23.24
CA GLU A 97 15.27 25.32 23.54
C GLU A 97 13.96 26.11 23.79
N PRO A 98 13.94 27.24 24.52
CA PRO A 98 12.68 27.94 24.84
C PRO A 98 11.92 28.46 23.62
N LEU A 99 12.64 28.93 22.59
CA LEU A 99 12.03 29.39 21.35
C LEU A 99 11.44 28.23 20.53
N ILE A 100 12.13 27.09 20.49
CA ILE A 100 11.66 25.89 19.79
C ILE A 100 10.37 25.39 20.45
N ARG A 101 10.35 25.29 21.78
CA ARG A 101 9.15 24.90 22.54
C ARG A 101 7.97 25.82 22.24
N LYS A 102 8.19 27.12 22.28
CA LYS A 102 7.14 28.10 22.00
C LYS A 102 6.68 28.08 20.54
N GLY A 103 7.57 27.77 19.60
CA GLY A 103 7.25 27.49 18.19
C GLY A 103 6.39 26.23 18.02
N VAL A 104 6.72 25.15 18.74
CA VAL A 104 5.92 23.90 18.77
C VAL A 104 4.53 24.14 19.35
N ASP A 105 4.42 24.81 20.50
CA ASP A 105 3.13 25.13 21.12
C ASP A 105 2.26 26.03 20.20
N MET A 106 2.90 26.97 19.51
CA MET A 106 2.23 27.82 18.53
C MET A 106 1.77 27.03 17.31
N ALA A 107 2.60 26.12 16.79
CA ALA A 107 2.22 25.23 15.69
C ALA A 107 1.05 24.33 16.07
N MET A 108 1.03 23.78 17.28
CA MET A 108 -0.12 23.01 17.76
C MET A 108 -1.40 23.82 17.72
N ARG A 109 -1.39 25.03 18.30
CA ARG A 109 -2.58 25.89 18.34
C ARG A 109 -3.04 26.34 16.96
N LEU A 110 -2.11 26.75 16.11
CA LEU A 110 -2.43 27.16 14.73
C LEU A 110 -2.97 25.99 13.92
N MET A 111 -2.41 24.79 14.08
CA MET A 111 -2.91 23.62 13.38
C MET A 111 -4.27 23.16 13.91
N GLY A 112 -4.52 23.29 15.22
CA GLY A 112 -5.84 23.08 15.82
C GLY A 112 -6.89 24.05 15.29
N GLU A 113 -6.62 25.35 15.28
CA GLU A 113 -7.61 26.35 14.83
C GLU A 113 -7.79 26.39 13.30
N GLN A 114 -6.79 25.97 12.53
CA GLN A 114 -6.81 26.09 11.06
C GLN A 114 -7.20 24.82 10.33
N PHE A 115 -6.88 23.63 10.86
CA PHE A 115 -7.17 22.35 10.18
C PHE A 115 -8.37 21.60 10.75
N VAL A 116 -8.83 21.92 11.96
CA VAL A 116 -10.15 21.47 12.45
C VAL A 116 -11.07 22.67 12.63
N THR A 117 -12.34 22.47 12.33
CA THR A 117 -13.36 23.51 12.55
C THR A 117 -13.74 23.61 14.03
N GLY A 118 -13.46 22.58 14.82
CA GLY A 118 -13.59 22.54 16.28
C GLY A 118 -13.12 21.19 16.82
N GLU A 119 -12.80 21.12 18.12
CA GLU A 119 -12.42 19.85 18.76
C GLU A 119 -13.63 18.93 18.92
N THR A 120 -14.81 19.55 19.09
CA THR A 120 -16.10 18.85 19.19
C THR A 120 -17.06 19.30 18.10
N ILE A 121 -18.06 18.47 17.79
CA ILE A 121 -19.09 18.82 16.80
C ILE A 121 -19.89 20.07 17.21
N ALA A 122 -20.07 20.30 18.51
CA ALA A 122 -20.77 21.48 19.02
C ALA A 122 -20.01 22.77 18.70
N GLU A 123 -18.69 22.78 18.92
CA GLU A 123 -17.82 23.90 18.57
C GLU A 123 -17.77 24.11 17.06
N ALA A 124 -17.63 23.03 16.28
CA ALA A 124 -17.58 23.11 14.83
C ALA A 124 -18.88 23.70 14.23
N LEU A 125 -20.04 23.36 14.81
CA LEU A 125 -21.34 23.95 14.45
C LEU A 125 -21.44 25.44 14.83
N ALA A 126 -20.87 25.84 15.97
CA ALA A 126 -20.84 27.25 16.38
C ALA A 126 -19.97 28.09 15.43
N ASN A 127 -18.79 27.57 15.08
CA ASN A 127 -17.83 28.22 14.19
C ASN A 127 -18.32 28.32 12.75
N ALA A 128 -19.14 27.36 12.30
CA ALA A 128 -19.69 27.31 10.95
C ALA A 128 -20.63 28.49 10.60
N ARG A 129 -21.36 29.05 11.59
CA ARG A 129 -22.42 30.05 11.37
C ARG A 129 -21.95 31.25 10.54
N LYS A 130 -20.72 31.72 10.78
CA LYS A 130 -20.14 32.89 10.10
C LYS A 130 -20.04 32.72 8.58
N LEU A 131 -19.70 31.53 8.10
CA LEU A 131 -19.61 31.25 6.66
C LEU A 131 -20.95 30.77 6.10
N GLU A 132 -21.81 30.14 6.90
CA GLU A 132 -23.19 29.84 6.49
C GLU A 132 -23.97 31.12 6.12
N GLU A 133 -23.81 32.20 6.89
CA GLU A 133 -24.38 33.53 6.59
C GLU A 133 -23.90 34.09 5.24
N LYS A 134 -22.70 33.71 4.79
CA LYS A 134 -22.15 34.07 3.47
C LYS A 134 -22.58 33.13 2.34
N GLY A 135 -23.43 32.14 2.62
CA GLY A 135 -23.93 31.18 1.64
C GLY A 135 -23.12 29.89 1.51
N PHE A 136 -22.15 29.63 2.42
CA PHE A 136 -21.50 28.33 2.49
C PHE A 136 -22.40 27.28 3.16
N ARG A 137 -22.10 26.02 2.90
CA ARG A 137 -22.72 24.84 3.54
C ARG A 137 -21.63 24.02 4.21
N TYR A 138 -21.99 23.04 5.03
CA TYR A 138 -21.01 22.19 5.72
C TYR A 138 -21.25 20.71 5.50
N SER A 139 -20.16 19.93 5.49
CA SER A 139 -20.14 18.48 5.65
C SER A 139 -19.06 18.16 6.69
N TYR A 140 -19.46 17.64 7.85
CA TYR A 140 -18.51 17.39 8.93
C TYR A 140 -17.80 16.04 8.76
N ASP A 141 -16.50 16.02 8.97
CA ASP A 141 -15.64 14.83 8.98
C ASP A 141 -15.15 14.59 10.40
N MET A 142 -15.59 13.50 11.01
CA MET A 142 -15.26 13.18 12.40
C MET A 142 -13.86 12.56 12.56
N LEU A 143 -13.02 12.62 11.51
CA LEU A 143 -11.63 12.14 11.46
C LEU A 143 -11.43 10.64 11.73
N GLY A 144 -12.50 9.88 11.98
CA GLY A 144 -12.41 8.44 12.21
C GLY A 144 -12.09 7.68 10.92
N GLU A 145 -11.02 6.89 10.95
CA GLU A 145 -10.61 5.98 9.88
C GLU A 145 -9.90 4.75 10.45
N ALA A 146 -9.78 3.70 9.64
CA ALA A 146 -8.94 2.52 9.90
C ALA A 146 -9.08 1.94 11.32
N ALA A 147 -10.31 1.56 11.71
CA ALA A 147 -10.50 0.83 12.95
C ALA A 147 -9.62 -0.42 12.96
N LEU A 148 -8.92 -0.68 14.07
CA LEU A 148 -8.08 -1.88 14.21
C LEU A 148 -8.76 -2.92 15.08
N THR A 149 -9.58 -2.46 16.03
CA THR A 149 -10.34 -3.30 16.95
C THR A 149 -11.85 -3.13 16.79
N ALA A 150 -12.61 -4.07 17.35
CA ALA A 150 -14.07 -3.93 17.43
C ALA A 150 -14.47 -2.74 18.34
N ALA A 151 -13.66 -2.42 19.35
CA ALA A 151 -13.88 -1.29 20.23
C ALA A 151 -13.71 0.04 19.50
N ASP A 152 -12.69 0.18 18.64
CA ASP A 152 -12.49 1.38 17.82
C ASP A 152 -13.71 1.59 16.91
N ALA A 153 -14.14 0.54 16.23
CA ALA A 153 -15.27 0.62 15.34
C ALA A 153 -16.58 0.99 16.07
N GLN A 154 -16.74 0.54 17.32
CA GLN A 154 -17.85 0.94 18.18
C GLN A 154 -17.72 2.40 18.65
N ALA A 155 -16.53 2.86 18.99
CA ALA A 155 -16.27 4.24 19.38
C ALA A 155 -16.56 5.21 18.22
N TYR A 156 -16.10 4.89 17.01
CA TYR A 156 -16.41 5.65 15.80
C TYR A 156 -17.91 5.64 15.49
N MET A 157 -18.59 4.51 15.63
CA MET A 157 -20.04 4.43 15.48
C MET A 157 -20.76 5.41 16.40
N VAL A 158 -20.40 5.45 17.69
CA VAL A 158 -20.98 6.37 18.67
C VAL A 158 -20.68 7.83 18.31
N SER A 159 -19.44 8.14 17.91
CA SER A 159 -19.03 9.47 17.46
C SER A 159 -19.89 9.95 16.27
N TYR A 160 -20.08 9.09 15.26
CA TYR A 160 -20.94 9.41 14.12
C TYR A 160 -22.41 9.60 14.52
N GLN A 161 -22.97 8.76 15.40
CA GLN A 161 -24.34 8.92 15.89
C GLN A 161 -24.55 10.27 16.61
N GLN A 162 -23.62 10.62 17.52
CA GLN A 162 -23.66 11.88 18.25
C GLN A 162 -23.55 13.08 17.30
N ALA A 163 -22.65 13.01 16.32
CA ALA A 163 -22.50 14.03 15.30
C ALA A 163 -23.76 14.19 14.47
N ILE A 164 -24.36 13.11 13.97
CA ILE A 164 -25.61 13.15 13.18
C ILE A 164 -26.75 13.80 13.98
N HIS A 165 -26.91 13.47 15.27
CA HIS A 165 -27.90 14.14 16.12
C HIS A 165 -27.65 15.64 16.26
N ALA A 166 -26.41 16.06 16.49
CA ALA A 166 -26.05 17.46 16.64
C ALA A 166 -26.26 18.25 15.33
N ILE A 167 -25.77 17.71 14.23
CA ILE A 167 -25.89 18.26 12.87
C ILE A 167 -27.36 18.35 12.47
N GLY A 168 -28.14 17.29 12.71
CA GLY A 168 -29.57 17.24 12.40
C GLY A 168 -30.39 18.29 13.14
N LYS A 169 -30.13 18.47 14.44
CA LYS A 169 -30.75 19.55 15.24
C LYS A 169 -30.37 20.94 14.72
N ALA A 170 -29.10 21.15 14.37
CA ALA A 170 -28.62 22.42 13.82
C ALA A 170 -29.09 22.67 12.39
N SER A 171 -29.38 21.61 11.62
CA SER A 171 -29.96 21.71 10.28
C SER A 171 -31.34 22.36 10.35
N ASN A 172 -32.14 22.04 11.38
CA ASN A 172 -33.47 22.63 11.61
C ASN A 172 -34.37 22.59 10.37
N GLY A 173 -34.38 21.44 9.67
CA GLY A 173 -35.21 21.23 8.48
C GLY A 173 -34.76 21.95 7.21
N ARG A 174 -33.52 22.45 7.15
CA ARG A 174 -32.93 23.02 5.91
C ARG A 174 -32.72 22.00 4.79
N GLY A 175 -32.85 20.72 5.10
CA GLY A 175 -32.74 19.61 4.16
C GLY A 175 -31.32 19.33 3.68
N ILE A 176 -31.20 18.37 2.76
CA ILE A 176 -29.91 17.82 2.32
C ILE A 176 -29.04 18.77 1.48
N TYR A 177 -29.63 19.79 0.88
CA TYR A 177 -28.91 20.74 0.02
C TYR A 177 -28.49 22.01 0.78
N GLU A 178 -29.44 22.68 1.45
CA GLU A 178 -29.17 23.93 2.17
C GLU A 178 -28.70 23.71 3.61
N GLY A 179 -29.00 22.54 4.18
CA GLY A 179 -28.53 22.14 5.50
C GLY A 179 -27.12 21.55 5.47
N PRO A 180 -26.51 21.35 6.65
CA PRO A 180 -25.26 20.62 6.79
C PRO A 180 -25.46 19.11 6.58
N GLY A 181 -24.36 18.41 6.33
CA GLY A 181 -24.30 16.95 6.27
C GLY A 181 -23.11 16.40 7.05
N ILE A 182 -22.89 15.09 6.94
CA ILE A 182 -21.75 14.39 7.53
C ILE A 182 -21.04 13.54 6.47
N SER A 183 -19.74 13.35 6.61
CA SER A 183 -18.96 12.37 5.85
C SER A 183 -18.47 11.27 6.80
N ILE A 184 -18.56 10.02 6.33
CA ILE A 184 -18.17 8.83 7.06
C ILE A 184 -17.18 8.00 6.23
N LYS A 185 -16.27 7.28 6.89
CA LYS A 185 -15.38 6.30 6.26
C LYS A 185 -15.80 4.90 6.68
N LEU A 186 -15.84 3.97 5.72
CA LEU A 186 -16.30 2.60 5.97
C LEU A 186 -15.25 1.84 6.80
N SER A 187 -13.96 2.12 6.60
CA SER A 187 -12.87 1.56 7.42
C SER A 187 -12.98 1.90 8.92
N ALA A 188 -13.63 3.02 9.27
CA ALA A 188 -13.88 3.37 10.66
C ALA A 188 -14.98 2.51 11.30
N LEU A 189 -15.85 1.90 10.50
CA LEU A 189 -17.02 1.17 10.98
C LEU A 189 -16.78 -0.33 11.11
N HIS A 190 -15.62 -0.85 10.69
CA HIS A 190 -15.31 -2.26 10.80
C HIS A 190 -13.79 -2.52 10.75
N PRO A 191 -13.24 -3.31 11.68
CA PRO A 191 -11.79 -3.49 11.77
C PRO A 191 -11.19 -4.27 10.61
N ARG A 192 -12.03 -4.99 9.85
CA ARG A 192 -11.60 -5.83 8.73
C ARG A 192 -12.31 -5.47 7.42
N TYR A 193 -12.49 -4.18 7.16
CA TYR A 193 -13.06 -3.69 5.90
C TYR A 193 -12.13 -3.96 4.71
N SER A 194 -12.34 -5.12 4.06
CA SER A 194 -11.53 -5.62 2.95
C SER A 194 -12.30 -6.68 2.16
N ARG A 195 -11.95 -6.86 0.87
CA ARG A 195 -12.60 -7.85 0.01
C ARG A 195 -12.46 -9.30 0.51
N ALA A 196 -11.34 -9.63 1.16
CA ALA A 196 -11.10 -10.95 1.75
C ALA A 196 -12.03 -11.27 2.93
N GLN A 197 -12.80 -10.30 3.44
CA GLN A 197 -13.72 -10.44 4.56
C GLN A 197 -15.14 -10.00 4.17
N TYR A 198 -15.50 -10.22 2.90
CA TYR A 198 -16.76 -9.78 2.29
C TYR A 198 -17.99 -10.13 3.14
N ASP A 199 -18.14 -11.40 3.55
CA ASP A 199 -19.30 -11.84 4.33
C ASP A 199 -19.43 -11.07 5.64
N ARG A 200 -18.31 -10.91 6.37
CA ARG A 200 -18.27 -10.11 7.60
C ARG A 200 -18.58 -8.64 7.37
N VAL A 201 -18.13 -8.06 6.25
CA VAL A 201 -18.49 -6.69 5.88
C VAL A 201 -20.00 -6.58 5.66
N MET A 202 -20.61 -7.53 4.97
CA MET A 202 -22.05 -7.52 4.70
C MET A 202 -22.90 -7.84 5.94
N GLU A 203 -22.39 -8.64 6.88
CA GLU A 203 -23.10 -9.03 8.10
C GLU A 203 -22.88 -8.07 9.27
N GLU A 204 -21.69 -7.46 9.40
CA GLU A 204 -21.28 -6.66 10.56
C GLU A 204 -21.21 -5.16 10.25
N LEU A 205 -20.60 -4.77 9.11
CA LEU A 205 -20.44 -3.35 8.72
C LEU A 205 -21.75 -2.79 8.17
N TYR A 206 -22.40 -3.50 7.26
CA TYR A 206 -23.61 -3.00 6.60
C TYR A 206 -24.72 -2.58 7.58
N PRO A 207 -25.06 -3.33 8.66
CA PRO A 207 -26.06 -2.88 9.62
C PRO A 207 -25.69 -1.56 10.32
N ARG A 208 -24.40 -1.32 10.58
CA ARG A 208 -23.91 -0.05 11.15
C ARG A 208 -24.12 1.10 10.17
N LEU A 209 -23.72 0.92 8.91
CA LEU A 209 -23.94 1.89 7.83
C LEU A 209 -25.44 2.21 7.67
N LYS A 210 -26.30 1.17 7.60
CA LYS A 210 -27.75 1.34 7.50
C LYS A 210 -28.30 2.14 8.67
N SER A 211 -27.88 1.83 9.90
CA SER A 211 -28.33 2.54 11.12
C SER A 211 -27.98 4.03 11.09
N LEU A 212 -26.75 4.39 10.75
CA LEU A 212 -26.34 5.80 10.58
C LEU A 212 -27.14 6.50 9.48
N THR A 213 -27.39 5.81 8.38
CA THR A 213 -28.13 6.34 7.23
C THR A 213 -29.60 6.60 7.58
N LEU A 214 -30.24 5.69 8.32
CA LEU A 214 -31.60 5.87 8.83
C LEU A 214 -31.69 7.07 9.77
N LEU A 215 -30.68 7.26 10.62
CA LEU A 215 -30.61 8.41 11.51
C LEU A 215 -30.46 9.73 10.74
N ALA A 216 -29.59 9.77 9.71
CA ALA A 216 -29.45 10.93 8.84
C ALA A 216 -30.76 11.26 8.09
N ARG A 217 -31.50 10.23 7.65
CA ARG A 217 -32.84 10.39 7.05
C ARG A 217 -33.84 11.03 8.02
N GLN A 218 -33.84 10.65 9.30
CA GLN A 218 -34.78 11.22 10.29
C GLN A 218 -34.63 12.74 10.43
N TYR A 219 -33.43 13.27 10.22
CA TYR A 219 -33.15 14.71 10.26
C TYR A 219 -33.13 15.39 8.89
N ASP A 220 -33.31 14.63 7.81
CA ASP A 220 -33.16 15.08 6.43
C ASP A 220 -31.82 15.79 6.15
N ILE A 221 -30.71 15.19 6.60
CA ILE A 221 -29.34 15.70 6.36
C ILE A 221 -28.54 14.78 5.44
N GLY A 222 -27.62 15.30 4.63
CA GLY A 222 -26.79 14.45 3.78
C GLY A 222 -25.83 13.56 4.60
N ILE A 223 -25.70 12.29 4.21
CA ILE A 223 -24.65 11.37 4.70
C ILE A 223 -23.81 10.90 3.52
N ASN A 224 -22.53 11.22 3.53
CA ASN A 224 -21.64 10.93 2.43
C ASN A 224 -20.64 9.83 2.80
N ILE A 225 -20.58 8.77 2.01
CA ILE A 225 -19.59 7.69 2.15
C ILE A 225 -18.31 8.12 1.41
N ASP A 226 -17.24 8.36 2.17
CA ASP A 226 -15.94 8.71 1.62
C ASP A 226 -15.28 7.54 0.88
N ALA A 227 -14.52 7.88 -0.17
CA ALA A 227 -13.75 6.91 -0.96
C ALA A 227 -12.32 6.83 -0.43
N GLU A 228 -11.87 5.59 -0.21
CA GLU A 228 -10.59 5.24 0.39
C GLU A 228 -9.62 4.67 -0.67
N GLU A 229 -8.91 3.58 -0.38
CA GLU A 229 -8.01 2.88 -1.32
C GLU A 229 -8.76 2.19 -2.47
N SER A 230 -8.04 1.95 -3.57
CA SER A 230 -8.64 1.46 -4.82
C SER A 230 -9.20 0.03 -4.73
N ASP A 231 -8.67 -0.82 -3.86
CA ASP A 231 -9.17 -2.19 -3.64
C ASP A 231 -10.47 -2.25 -2.83
N ARG A 232 -10.86 -1.13 -2.21
CA ARG A 232 -12.12 -0.99 -1.45
C ARG A 232 -13.24 -0.39 -2.28
N LEU A 233 -12.96 0.05 -3.51
CA LEU A 233 -13.97 0.67 -4.38
C LEU A 233 -15.15 -0.27 -4.65
N GLU A 234 -14.91 -1.50 -5.11
CA GLU A 234 -15.99 -2.39 -5.55
C GLU A 234 -16.86 -2.87 -4.37
N ILE A 235 -16.25 -3.29 -3.25
CA ILE A 235 -17.02 -3.67 -2.04
C ILE A 235 -17.83 -2.50 -1.46
N SER A 236 -17.37 -1.25 -1.64
CA SER A 236 -18.16 -0.08 -1.24
C SER A 236 -19.39 0.15 -2.14
N LEU A 237 -19.32 -0.25 -3.42
CA LEU A 237 -20.45 -0.19 -4.35
C LEU A 237 -21.52 -1.24 -4.01
N ASP A 238 -21.12 -2.42 -3.52
CA ASP A 238 -22.05 -3.44 -3.03
C ASP A 238 -22.84 -2.95 -1.81
N LEU A 239 -22.15 -2.29 -0.87
CA LEU A 239 -22.77 -1.66 0.30
C LEU A 239 -23.73 -0.54 -0.13
N LEU A 240 -23.32 0.31 -1.08
CA LEU A 240 -24.14 1.40 -1.62
C LEU A 240 -25.39 0.86 -2.33
N GLU A 241 -25.26 -0.17 -3.17
CA GLU A 241 -26.38 -0.76 -3.88
C GLU A 241 -27.40 -1.33 -2.90
N LYS A 242 -26.95 -2.13 -1.93
CA LYS A 242 -27.83 -2.67 -0.90
C LYS A 242 -28.57 -1.55 -0.14
N LEU A 243 -27.86 -0.49 0.23
CA LEU A 243 -28.42 0.67 0.92
C LEU A 243 -29.46 1.42 0.07
N CYS A 244 -29.20 1.57 -1.22
CA CYS A 244 -30.12 2.20 -2.16
C CYS A 244 -31.39 1.38 -2.41
N PHE A 245 -31.49 0.12 -1.99
CA PHE A 245 -32.73 -0.67 -2.09
C PHE A 245 -33.46 -0.84 -0.76
N GLU A 246 -32.98 -0.24 0.33
CA GLU A 246 -33.67 -0.29 1.62
C GLU A 246 -35.03 0.42 1.57
N PRO A 247 -36.15 -0.27 1.88
CA PRO A 247 -37.49 0.32 1.84
C PRO A 247 -37.64 1.49 2.83
N GLU A 248 -36.96 1.39 3.97
CA GLU A 248 -36.94 2.41 5.03
C GLU A 248 -36.23 3.70 4.59
N LEU A 249 -35.52 3.71 3.46
CA LEU A 249 -34.87 4.90 2.89
C LEU A 249 -35.62 5.45 1.68
N ALA A 250 -36.82 4.92 1.36
CA ALA A 250 -37.61 5.38 0.23
C ALA A 250 -37.99 6.87 0.35
N GLY A 251 -37.93 7.58 -0.77
CA GLY A 251 -38.27 9.00 -0.88
C GLY A 251 -37.23 9.98 -0.35
N TRP A 252 -36.10 9.49 0.18
CA TRP A 252 -35.03 10.34 0.70
C TRP A 252 -33.78 10.29 -0.20
N ASN A 253 -33.24 11.47 -0.50
CA ASN A 253 -32.16 11.67 -1.48
C ASN A 253 -30.82 12.08 -0.83
N GLY A 254 -30.69 11.92 0.49
CA GLY A 254 -29.49 12.32 1.25
C GLY A 254 -28.33 11.33 1.22
N ILE A 255 -28.43 10.24 0.45
CA ILE A 255 -27.34 9.27 0.30
C ILE A 255 -26.26 9.87 -0.61
N GLY A 256 -25.08 10.08 -0.04
CA GLY A 256 -23.91 10.58 -0.73
C GLY A 256 -22.81 9.53 -0.88
N PHE A 257 -22.04 9.65 -1.96
CA PHE A 257 -20.95 8.74 -2.29
C PHE A 257 -19.82 9.49 -3.01
N VAL A 258 -18.58 9.26 -2.60
CA VAL A 258 -17.41 9.87 -3.24
C VAL A 258 -16.87 8.99 -4.36
N ILE A 259 -16.46 9.62 -5.46
CA ILE A 259 -15.72 8.97 -6.54
C ILE A 259 -14.44 9.76 -6.84
N GLN A 260 -13.38 9.04 -7.20
CA GLN A 260 -12.04 9.59 -7.32
C GLN A 260 -11.58 9.62 -8.80
N ALA A 261 -11.52 10.80 -9.40
CA ALA A 261 -11.20 10.98 -10.82
C ALA A 261 -9.76 10.58 -11.20
N TYR A 262 -8.85 10.39 -10.24
CA TYR A 262 -7.52 9.84 -10.48
C TYR A 262 -7.53 8.34 -10.81
N GLN A 263 -8.63 7.61 -10.52
CA GLN A 263 -8.75 6.20 -10.83
C GLN A 263 -9.24 6.02 -12.27
N LYS A 264 -8.67 5.04 -12.95
CA LYS A 264 -9.06 4.68 -14.33
C LYS A 264 -10.52 4.21 -14.43
N ARG A 265 -11.06 3.65 -13.35
CA ARG A 265 -12.45 3.16 -13.26
C ARG A 265 -13.49 4.26 -13.07
N CYS A 266 -13.10 5.49 -12.69
CA CYS A 266 -14.05 6.54 -12.30
C CYS A 266 -15.18 6.81 -13.33
N PRO A 267 -14.90 6.91 -14.65
CA PRO A 267 -15.97 7.07 -15.64
C PRO A 267 -16.97 5.91 -15.65
N LEU A 268 -16.51 4.68 -15.47
CA LEU A 268 -17.35 3.47 -15.46
C LEU A 268 -18.19 3.39 -14.17
N VAL A 269 -17.61 3.80 -13.03
CA VAL A 269 -18.36 3.93 -11.78
C VAL A 269 -19.49 4.94 -11.92
N ILE A 270 -19.30 6.04 -12.67
CA ILE A 270 -20.39 6.98 -12.94
C ILE A 270 -21.52 6.32 -13.74
N ASP A 271 -21.22 5.46 -14.72
CA ASP A 271 -22.26 4.71 -15.45
C ASP A 271 -23.08 3.83 -14.50
N TYR A 272 -22.38 3.09 -13.65
CA TYR A 272 -22.99 2.25 -12.62
C TYR A 272 -23.88 3.08 -11.67
N LEU A 273 -23.41 4.24 -11.20
CA LEU A 273 -24.17 5.11 -10.30
C LEU A 273 -25.41 5.72 -10.96
N ILE A 274 -25.34 6.04 -12.25
CA ILE A 274 -26.50 6.52 -13.04
C ILE A 274 -27.55 5.42 -13.15
N ASP A 275 -27.12 4.20 -13.47
CA ASP A 275 -28.00 3.03 -13.51
C ASP A 275 -28.61 2.74 -12.13
N LEU A 276 -27.81 2.74 -11.07
CA LEU A 276 -28.27 2.53 -9.70
C LEU A 276 -29.29 3.60 -9.27
N ALA A 277 -29.02 4.88 -9.53
CA ALA A 277 -29.96 5.97 -9.27
C ALA A 277 -31.29 5.78 -10.01
N THR A 278 -31.23 5.30 -11.26
CA THR A 278 -32.41 5.02 -12.09
C THR A 278 -33.24 3.86 -11.52
N ARG A 279 -32.60 2.71 -11.22
CA ARG A 279 -33.29 1.53 -10.70
C ARG A 279 -33.82 1.73 -9.28
N SER A 280 -33.05 2.39 -8.42
CA SER A 280 -33.44 2.69 -7.04
C SER A 280 -34.39 3.88 -6.88
N ARG A 281 -34.62 4.63 -7.97
CA ARG A 281 -35.43 5.87 -8.02
C ARG A 281 -34.99 6.89 -6.95
N ARG A 282 -33.67 7.02 -6.76
CA ARG A 282 -33.06 7.98 -5.83
C ARG A 282 -32.16 8.93 -6.59
N ARG A 283 -32.19 10.19 -6.17
CA ARG A 283 -31.23 11.19 -6.62
C ARG A 283 -30.01 11.15 -5.72
N LEU A 284 -28.92 10.53 -6.17
CA LEU A 284 -27.71 10.33 -5.36
C LEU A 284 -26.86 11.61 -5.28
N MET A 285 -26.27 11.90 -4.13
CA MET A 285 -25.32 13.00 -3.96
C MET A 285 -23.90 12.51 -4.28
N ILE A 286 -23.37 12.84 -5.46
CA ILE A 286 -22.08 12.28 -5.90
C ILE A 286 -20.98 13.33 -5.78
N ARG A 287 -20.06 13.11 -4.83
CA ARG A 287 -18.88 13.95 -4.66
C ARG A 287 -17.77 13.48 -5.59
N LEU A 288 -17.41 14.32 -6.55
CA LEU A 288 -16.26 14.10 -7.42
C LEU A 288 -15.02 14.74 -6.80
N VAL A 289 -14.05 13.93 -6.40
CA VAL A 289 -12.72 14.36 -5.95
C VAL A 289 -11.66 13.93 -6.97
N LYS A 290 -10.43 14.44 -6.85
CA LYS A 290 -9.29 13.86 -7.59
C LYS A 290 -8.90 12.52 -6.98
N GLY A 291 -8.46 12.51 -5.73
CA GLY A 291 -8.05 11.33 -4.98
C GLY A 291 -6.94 11.68 -3.98
N ALA A 292 -6.88 10.98 -2.85
CA ALA A 292 -6.00 11.32 -1.71
C ALA A 292 -4.93 10.26 -1.39
N TYR A 293 -4.88 9.15 -2.16
CA TYR A 293 -4.05 7.98 -1.86
C TYR A 293 -3.01 7.68 -2.94
N TRP A 294 -2.70 8.65 -3.82
CA TRP A 294 -1.97 8.39 -5.07
C TRP A 294 -0.63 7.68 -4.86
N ASP A 295 0.22 8.17 -3.96
CA ASP A 295 1.54 7.57 -3.69
C ASP A 295 1.41 6.13 -3.15
N SER A 296 0.44 5.89 -2.27
CA SER A 296 0.15 4.56 -1.72
C SER A 296 -0.32 3.59 -2.81
N GLU A 297 -1.16 4.03 -3.74
CA GLU A 297 -1.61 3.20 -4.88
C GLU A 297 -0.45 2.85 -5.82
N ILE A 298 0.48 3.79 -6.07
CA ILE A 298 1.69 3.51 -6.87
C ILE A 298 2.55 2.47 -6.15
N LYS A 299 2.86 2.69 -4.87
CA LYS A 299 3.69 1.79 -4.07
C LYS A 299 3.08 0.39 -3.98
N ARG A 300 1.78 0.29 -3.69
CA ARG A 300 1.07 -0.97 -3.56
C ARG A 300 1.10 -1.77 -4.87
N ALA A 301 0.74 -1.16 -6.00
CA ALA A 301 0.76 -1.86 -7.28
C ALA A 301 2.16 -2.38 -7.65
N GLN A 302 3.22 -1.63 -7.31
CA GLN A 302 4.61 -2.08 -7.48
C GLN A 302 4.97 -3.24 -6.55
N MET A 303 4.65 -3.13 -5.25
CA MET A 303 4.90 -4.18 -4.27
C MET A 303 4.18 -5.47 -4.62
N ASP A 304 2.91 -5.36 -5.03
CA ASP A 304 2.06 -6.50 -5.37
C ASP A 304 2.36 -7.07 -6.77
N GLY A 305 3.22 -6.43 -7.56
CA GLY A 305 3.60 -6.90 -8.90
C GLY A 305 2.44 -6.91 -9.89
N LEU A 306 1.51 -5.95 -9.79
CA LEU A 306 0.29 -5.92 -10.60
C LEU A 306 0.57 -5.54 -12.06
N GLU A 307 -0.37 -5.85 -12.96
CA GLU A 307 -0.25 -5.55 -14.40
C GLU A 307 -0.10 -4.05 -14.70
N GLY A 308 -0.53 -3.18 -13.78
CA GLY A 308 -0.35 -1.75 -13.85
C GLY A 308 -1.00 -1.02 -12.68
N TYR A 309 -1.09 0.30 -12.81
CA TYR A 309 -1.66 1.14 -11.75
C TYR A 309 -3.19 1.29 -11.86
N PRO A 310 -3.92 1.26 -10.73
CA PRO A 310 -5.35 1.59 -10.71
C PRO A 310 -5.61 3.09 -10.93
N VAL A 311 -4.58 3.91 -10.77
CA VAL A 311 -4.59 5.38 -10.91
C VAL A 311 -3.79 5.85 -12.12
N TYR A 312 -4.07 7.07 -12.60
CA TYR A 312 -3.23 7.74 -13.59
C TYR A 312 -1.88 8.13 -12.98
N THR A 313 -0.80 8.02 -13.75
CA THR A 313 0.57 8.32 -13.28
C THR A 313 1.03 9.75 -13.59
N ARG A 314 0.27 10.50 -14.41
CA ARG A 314 0.49 11.93 -14.65
C ARG A 314 -0.64 12.74 -14.07
N LYS A 315 -0.32 13.81 -13.33
CA LYS A 315 -1.30 14.70 -12.70
C LYS A 315 -2.28 15.29 -13.73
N VAL A 316 -1.80 15.68 -14.91
CA VAL A 316 -2.64 16.25 -15.97
C VAL A 316 -3.72 15.27 -16.47
N TYR A 317 -3.47 13.96 -16.46
CA TYR A 317 -4.48 12.96 -16.83
C TYR A 317 -5.61 12.88 -15.80
N THR A 318 -5.28 13.01 -14.52
CA THR A 318 -6.29 13.17 -13.46
C THR A 318 -7.13 14.43 -13.66
N ASP A 319 -6.53 15.55 -14.09
CA ASP A 319 -7.29 16.77 -14.39
C ASP A 319 -8.26 16.59 -15.56
N VAL A 320 -7.81 15.97 -16.66
CA VAL A 320 -8.68 15.65 -17.82
C VAL A 320 -9.79 14.69 -17.41
N SER A 321 -9.46 13.62 -16.67
CA SER A 321 -10.43 12.66 -16.14
C SER A 321 -11.48 13.36 -15.27
N TYR A 322 -11.06 14.29 -14.40
CA TYR A 322 -11.99 15.07 -13.58
C TYR A 322 -12.98 15.87 -14.44
N LEU A 323 -12.51 16.57 -15.48
CA LEU A 323 -13.39 17.35 -16.35
C LEU A 323 -14.35 16.46 -17.17
N ALA A 324 -13.86 15.31 -17.65
CA ALA A 324 -14.69 14.34 -18.37
C ALA A 324 -15.78 13.76 -17.46
N CYS A 325 -15.42 13.35 -16.23
CA CYS A 325 -16.37 12.88 -15.22
C CYS A 325 -17.36 13.98 -14.82
N ALA A 326 -16.91 15.23 -14.66
CA ALA A 326 -17.79 16.34 -14.33
C ALA A 326 -18.82 16.61 -15.43
N LYS A 327 -18.41 16.58 -16.70
CA LYS A 327 -19.32 16.68 -17.85
C LYS A 327 -20.39 15.59 -17.83
N LYS A 328 -19.99 14.36 -17.49
CA LYS A 328 -20.91 13.21 -17.39
C LYS A 328 -21.94 13.38 -16.28
N LEU A 329 -21.52 13.83 -15.11
CA LEU A 329 -22.42 14.10 -13.97
C LEU A 329 -23.39 15.26 -14.24
N LEU A 330 -22.91 16.34 -14.87
CA LEU A 330 -23.73 17.48 -15.27
C LEU A 330 -24.82 17.12 -16.29
N ALA A 331 -24.65 16.04 -17.05
CA ALA A 331 -25.62 15.60 -18.06
C ALA A 331 -26.86 14.90 -17.46
N VAL A 332 -26.83 14.52 -16.18
CA VAL A 332 -27.89 13.73 -15.52
C VAL A 332 -28.36 14.34 -14.18
N PRO A 333 -28.67 15.66 -14.13
CA PRO A 333 -28.94 16.36 -12.87
C PRO A 333 -30.21 15.88 -12.14
N ASN A 334 -31.11 15.16 -12.84
CA ASN A 334 -32.32 14.56 -12.24
C ASN A 334 -32.02 13.29 -11.43
N LEU A 335 -30.95 12.56 -11.78
CA LEU A 335 -30.56 11.30 -11.14
C LEU A 335 -29.43 11.50 -10.14
N ILE A 336 -28.59 12.51 -10.37
CA ILE A 336 -27.44 12.79 -9.53
C ILE A 336 -27.45 14.26 -9.14
N TYR A 337 -27.13 14.54 -7.89
CA TYR A 337 -26.70 15.84 -7.40
C TYR A 337 -25.17 15.88 -7.39
N PRO A 338 -24.51 16.49 -8.39
CA PRO A 338 -23.07 16.52 -8.46
C PRO A 338 -22.48 17.49 -7.42
N GLN A 339 -21.41 17.06 -6.76
CA GLN A 339 -20.68 17.87 -5.79
C GLN A 339 -19.20 17.92 -6.20
N PHE A 340 -18.75 19.03 -6.77
CA PHE A 340 -17.41 19.17 -7.35
C PHE A 340 -16.42 19.65 -6.28
N ALA A 341 -15.73 18.70 -5.64
CA ALA A 341 -14.72 18.98 -4.63
C ALA A 341 -13.35 19.26 -5.28
N THR A 342 -12.90 20.52 -5.28
CA THR A 342 -11.61 20.92 -5.86
C THR A 342 -11.14 22.26 -5.33
N HIS A 343 -9.82 22.44 -5.19
CA HIS A 343 -9.18 23.75 -4.91
C HIS A 343 -8.52 24.36 -6.14
N ASN A 344 -8.62 23.69 -7.30
CA ASN A 344 -8.02 24.16 -8.53
C ASN A 344 -8.97 25.14 -9.25
N ALA A 345 -8.56 26.41 -9.34
CA ALA A 345 -9.38 27.47 -9.92
C ALA A 345 -9.69 27.23 -11.41
N HIS A 346 -8.77 26.65 -12.18
CA HIS A 346 -9.03 26.27 -13.57
C HIS A 346 -10.11 25.19 -13.65
N THR A 347 -9.99 24.12 -12.85
CA THR A 347 -11.00 23.05 -12.79
C THR A 347 -12.38 23.61 -12.43
N LEU A 348 -12.45 24.50 -11.44
CA LEU A 348 -13.67 25.18 -11.04
C LEU A 348 -14.27 25.99 -12.20
N ALA A 349 -13.45 26.85 -12.82
CA ALA A 349 -13.89 27.71 -13.92
C ALA A 349 -14.39 26.89 -15.11
N ALA A 350 -13.67 25.83 -15.49
CA ALA A 350 -14.07 24.93 -16.57
C ALA A 350 -15.43 24.28 -16.28
N ILE A 351 -15.67 23.80 -15.05
CA ILE A 351 -16.95 23.19 -14.66
C ILE A 351 -18.08 24.22 -14.62
N TYR A 352 -17.81 25.42 -14.11
CA TYR A 352 -18.77 26.53 -14.14
C TYR A 352 -19.21 26.85 -15.58
N GLN A 353 -18.28 26.87 -16.53
CA GLN A 353 -18.60 27.06 -17.95
C GLN A 353 -19.33 25.85 -18.55
N LEU A 354 -18.92 24.61 -18.23
CA LEU A 354 -19.58 23.38 -18.68
C LEU A 354 -21.04 23.28 -18.21
N ALA A 355 -21.35 23.79 -17.02
CA ALA A 355 -22.71 23.79 -16.47
C ALA A 355 -23.62 24.85 -17.12
N GLY A 356 -23.04 25.85 -17.79
CA GLY A 356 -23.78 26.92 -18.46
C GLY A 356 -24.47 27.92 -17.52
N GLN A 357 -25.37 28.73 -18.09
CA GLN A 357 -26.01 29.87 -17.41
C GLN A 357 -27.32 29.49 -16.68
N ASN A 358 -27.92 28.34 -16.98
CA ASN A 358 -29.23 27.93 -16.46
C ASN A 358 -29.15 27.23 -15.11
N TYR A 359 -28.44 27.83 -14.16
CA TYR A 359 -28.32 27.28 -12.81
C TYR A 359 -29.62 27.42 -12.02
N TYR A 360 -29.99 26.37 -11.31
CA TYR A 360 -31.07 26.39 -10.32
C TYR A 360 -30.56 25.82 -8.98
N PRO A 361 -31.07 26.31 -7.83
CA PRO A 361 -30.72 25.77 -6.52
C PRO A 361 -30.94 24.26 -6.46
N GLY A 362 -29.94 23.52 -5.96
CA GLY A 362 -29.98 22.06 -5.92
C GLY A 362 -29.61 21.37 -7.25
N GLN A 363 -29.19 22.09 -8.30
CA GLN A 363 -28.66 21.46 -9.52
C GLN A 363 -27.33 20.74 -9.26
N TYR A 364 -26.36 21.47 -8.72
CA TYR A 364 -25.05 21.00 -8.30
C TYR A 364 -24.44 21.96 -7.27
N GLU A 365 -23.38 21.54 -6.59
CA GLU A 365 -22.55 22.40 -5.73
C GLU A 365 -21.06 22.20 -6.00
N PHE A 366 -20.25 23.17 -5.59
CA PHE A 366 -18.84 22.93 -5.36
C PHE A 366 -18.59 22.51 -3.92
N GLN A 367 -17.41 21.96 -3.66
CA GLN A 367 -16.96 21.69 -2.31
C GLN A 367 -15.49 22.05 -2.13
N CYS A 368 -15.13 22.40 -0.91
CA CYS A 368 -13.76 22.71 -0.55
C CYS A 368 -13.47 22.26 0.87
N LEU A 369 -12.19 22.16 1.19
CA LEU A 369 -11.75 21.93 2.54
C LEU A 369 -11.73 23.20 3.39
N HIS A 370 -12.06 23.07 4.67
CA HIS A 370 -11.84 24.08 5.70
C HIS A 370 -10.36 24.48 5.87
N GLY A 371 -10.11 25.77 6.10
CA GLY A 371 -8.76 26.33 6.31
C GLY A 371 -7.91 26.39 5.05
N MET A 372 -8.49 26.08 3.88
CA MET A 372 -7.76 25.95 2.61
C MET A 372 -8.51 26.55 1.42
N GLY A 373 -9.78 26.17 1.23
CA GLY A 373 -10.51 26.51 0.02
C GLY A 373 -11.29 27.81 0.09
N GLU A 374 -11.53 28.34 1.28
CA GLU A 374 -12.36 29.51 1.51
C GLU A 374 -11.94 30.72 0.67
N PRO A 375 -10.65 31.09 0.55
CA PRO A 375 -10.25 32.25 -0.25
C PRO A 375 -10.68 32.18 -1.72
N LEU A 376 -10.66 30.98 -2.32
CA LEU A 376 -11.15 30.76 -3.68
C LEU A 376 -12.68 30.87 -3.72
N TYR A 377 -13.36 30.18 -2.82
CA TYR A 377 -14.81 30.05 -2.88
C TYR A 377 -15.57 31.27 -2.36
N GLU A 378 -14.94 32.15 -1.59
CA GLU A 378 -15.49 33.48 -1.29
C GLU A 378 -15.63 34.34 -2.56
N GLN A 379 -14.97 33.99 -3.68
CA GLN A 379 -15.19 34.61 -5.00
C GLN A 379 -16.32 33.93 -5.81
N VAL A 380 -16.86 32.83 -5.30
CA VAL A 380 -17.79 31.94 -6.01
C VAL A 380 -19.18 31.99 -5.37
N THR A 381 -19.23 31.89 -4.04
CA THR A 381 -20.46 32.00 -3.25
C THR A 381 -20.93 33.45 -3.18
N GLY A 382 -22.24 33.67 -3.16
CA GLY A 382 -22.86 35.01 -3.15
C GLY A 382 -23.43 35.43 -4.50
N LYS A 383 -24.11 36.57 -4.53
CA LYS A 383 -24.89 37.01 -5.70
C LYS A 383 -23.97 37.48 -6.83
N VAL A 384 -24.43 37.29 -8.07
CA VAL A 384 -23.74 37.83 -9.26
C VAL A 384 -23.61 39.35 -9.20
N ALA A 385 -24.61 40.03 -8.61
CA ALA A 385 -24.58 41.49 -8.38
C ALA A 385 -23.40 41.95 -7.51
N ASP A 386 -22.86 41.07 -6.66
CA ASP A 386 -21.73 41.33 -5.78
C ASP A 386 -20.39 40.91 -6.43
N GLY A 387 -20.39 40.62 -7.74
CA GLY A 387 -19.22 40.18 -8.50
C GLY A 387 -18.83 38.70 -8.31
N LYS A 388 -19.74 37.88 -7.76
CA LYS A 388 -19.54 36.45 -7.49
C LYS A 388 -20.19 35.57 -8.56
N LEU A 389 -20.10 34.25 -8.43
CA LEU A 389 -20.62 33.30 -9.43
C LEU A 389 -22.00 32.72 -9.10
N ASN A 390 -22.56 33.02 -7.92
CA ASN A 390 -23.83 32.47 -7.44
C ASN A 390 -23.88 30.93 -7.55
N ARG A 391 -22.85 30.28 -7.01
CA ARG A 391 -22.79 28.83 -6.85
C ARG A 391 -22.50 28.47 -5.39
N PRO A 392 -23.21 27.49 -4.81
CA PRO A 392 -22.97 27.08 -3.43
C PRO A 392 -21.65 26.34 -3.32
N CYS A 393 -21.00 26.48 -2.17
CA CYS A 393 -19.84 25.70 -1.80
C CYS A 393 -20.07 25.05 -0.43
N ARG A 394 -19.93 23.73 -0.36
CA ARG A 394 -19.93 22.99 0.90
C ARG A 394 -18.51 22.81 1.40
N ILE A 395 -18.26 23.30 2.61
CA ILE A 395 -17.00 23.14 3.32
C ILE A 395 -17.00 21.76 3.99
N TYR A 396 -16.04 20.95 3.59
CA TYR A 396 -15.67 19.73 4.30
C TYR A 396 -14.91 20.15 5.57
N ALA A 397 -15.45 19.84 6.74
CA ALA A 397 -15.03 20.41 8.03
C ALA A 397 -14.56 19.31 8.97
N PRO A 398 -13.24 19.14 9.15
CA PRO A 398 -12.68 18.20 10.11
C PRO A 398 -13.06 18.56 11.55
N VAL A 399 -13.41 17.57 12.34
CA VAL A 399 -13.82 17.68 13.75
C VAL A 399 -13.15 16.57 14.54
N GLY A 400 -12.37 16.94 15.55
CA GLY A 400 -11.72 15.98 16.42
C GLY A 400 -10.61 16.62 17.25
N THR A 401 -10.07 15.85 18.18
CA THR A 401 -8.99 16.29 19.06
C THR A 401 -7.69 16.51 18.27
N HIS A 402 -6.78 17.27 18.86
CA HIS A 402 -5.43 17.47 18.33
C HIS A 402 -4.70 16.14 18.05
N GLU A 403 -4.87 15.13 18.90
CA GLU A 403 -4.28 13.80 18.74
C GLU A 403 -4.82 13.08 17.49
N THR A 404 -6.15 13.07 17.33
CA THR A 404 -6.83 12.48 16.15
C THR A 404 -6.44 13.20 14.85
N LEU A 405 -6.18 14.51 14.92
CA LEU A 405 -5.74 15.30 13.79
C LEU A 405 -4.34 14.89 13.30
N LEU A 406 -3.41 14.51 14.18
CA LEU A 406 -2.01 14.26 13.79
C LEU A 406 -1.85 13.10 12.80
N ALA A 407 -2.55 11.98 13.04
CA ALA A 407 -2.56 10.82 12.14
C ALA A 407 -3.08 11.22 10.74
N TYR A 408 -4.09 12.08 10.71
CA TYR A 408 -4.73 12.58 9.50
C TYR A 408 -3.92 13.65 8.76
N LEU A 409 -3.19 14.50 9.51
CA LEU A 409 -2.59 15.72 9.03
C LEU A 409 -1.48 15.47 8.00
N VAL A 410 -0.72 14.38 8.12
CA VAL A 410 0.34 14.03 7.17
C VAL A 410 -0.23 13.86 5.76
N ARG A 411 -1.30 13.08 5.60
CA ARG A 411 -1.95 12.89 4.31
C ARG A 411 -2.56 14.18 3.78
N ARG A 412 -3.15 14.99 4.67
CA ARG A 412 -3.74 16.28 4.31
C ARG A 412 -2.71 17.29 3.78
N LEU A 413 -1.52 17.31 4.40
CA LEU A 413 -0.42 18.16 3.98
C LEU A 413 0.15 17.71 2.63
N LEU A 414 0.29 16.39 2.41
CA LEU A 414 0.74 15.85 1.12
C LEU A 414 -0.21 16.21 -0.03
N GLU A 415 -1.53 16.16 0.20
CA GLU A 415 -2.56 16.47 -0.80
C GLU A 415 -2.36 17.85 -1.46
N ASN A 416 -1.95 18.85 -0.67
CA ASN A 416 -1.85 20.23 -1.12
C ASN A 416 -0.43 20.79 -1.15
N GLY A 417 0.53 20.15 -0.49
CA GLY A 417 1.95 20.52 -0.43
C GLY A 417 2.80 19.92 -1.54
N ALA A 418 2.31 18.95 -2.31
CA ALA A 418 3.05 18.40 -3.45
C ALA A 418 3.39 19.48 -4.49
N ASN A 419 4.55 19.40 -5.15
CA ASN A 419 5.00 20.38 -6.15
C ASN A 419 4.02 20.53 -7.34
N THR A 420 3.21 19.52 -7.60
CA THR A 420 2.20 19.51 -8.66
C THR A 420 0.82 20.01 -8.20
N SER A 421 0.64 20.28 -6.90
CA SER A 421 -0.59 20.84 -6.33
C SER A 421 -0.83 22.27 -6.83
N PHE A 422 -2.10 22.59 -7.09
CA PHE A 422 -2.48 23.96 -7.46
C PHE A 422 -2.24 24.95 -6.32
N VAL A 423 -2.51 24.54 -5.07
CA VAL A 423 -2.33 25.40 -3.88
C VAL A 423 -0.85 25.74 -3.67
N ASN A 424 0.04 24.78 -3.92
CA ASN A 424 1.49 25.04 -3.88
C ASN A 424 1.93 25.92 -5.06
N ARG A 425 1.43 25.66 -6.28
CA ARG A 425 1.82 26.43 -7.47
C ARG A 425 1.31 27.88 -7.46
N ILE A 426 0.09 28.15 -6.97
CA ILE A 426 -0.41 29.53 -6.84
C ILE A 426 0.39 30.31 -5.79
N ALA A 427 1.05 29.61 -4.85
CA ALA A 427 1.98 30.20 -3.91
C ALA A 427 3.29 30.67 -4.55
N ASP A 428 3.66 30.07 -5.67
CA ASP A 428 4.88 30.46 -6.34
C ASP A 428 4.64 31.68 -7.25
N THR A 429 4.96 32.87 -6.73
CA THR A 429 4.85 34.13 -7.49
C THR A 429 5.81 34.22 -8.69
N SER A 430 6.74 33.27 -8.85
CA SER A 430 7.59 33.18 -10.04
C SER A 430 6.89 32.49 -11.23
N LEU A 431 5.81 31.73 -10.98
CA LEU A 431 5.07 31.05 -12.03
C LEU A 431 4.12 32.03 -12.76
N PRO A 432 4.15 32.06 -14.11
CA PRO A 432 3.20 32.84 -14.88
C PRO A 432 1.76 32.37 -14.63
N LEU A 433 0.82 33.32 -14.53
CA LEU A 433 -0.61 33.01 -14.37
C LEU A 433 -1.12 32.11 -15.51
N ASP A 434 -0.66 32.33 -16.74
CA ASP A 434 -1.02 31.52 -17.92
C ASP A 434 -0.68 30.04 -17.74
N GLU A 435 0.38 29.70 -16.98
CA GLU A 435 0.72 28.30 -16.68
C GLU A 435 -0.17 27.68 -15.58
N LEU A 436 -0.73 28.50 -14.69
CA LEU A 436 -1.64 28.05 -13.64
C LEU A 436 -3.05 27.80 -14.19
N VAL A 437 -3.45 28.57 -15.20
CA VAL A 437 -4.75 28.45 -15.88
C VAL A 437 -4.67 27.72 -17.22
N ALA A 438 -3.56 27.05 -17.50
CA ALA A 438 -3.40 26.25 -18.71
C ALA A 438 -4.44 25.12 -18.76
N ASP A 439 -5.07 24.95 -19.92
CA ASP A 439 -6.03 23.89 -20.16
C ASP A 439 -5.33 22.52 -20.14
N PRO A 440 -5.72 21.59 -19.23
CA PRO A 440 -5.11 20.26 -19.16
C PRO A 440 -5.37 19.44 -20.42
N VAL A 441 -6.44 19.68 -21.19
CA VAL A 441 -6.70 18.95 -22.44
C VAL A 441 -5.64 19.32 -23.48
N THR A 442 -5.46 20.62 -23.72
CA THR A 442 -4.39 21.15 -24.59
C THR A 442 -3.01 20.66 -24.15
N ALA A 443 -2.74 20.60 -22.83
CA ALA A 443 -1.48 20.08 -22.31
C ALA A 443 -1.26 18.59 -22.64
N VAL A 444 -2.32 17.77 -22.57
CA VAL A 444 -2.26 16.34 -22.97
C VAL A 444 -2.07 16.19 -24.48
N GLU A 445 -2.73 17.01 -25.30
CA GLU A 445 -2.54 17.01 -26.75
C GLU A 445 -1.11 17.36 -27.14
N LYS A 446 -0.52 18.37 -26.48
CA LYS A 446 0.89 18.73 -26.67
C LYS A 446 1.83 17.61 -26.27
N LEU A 447 1.59 16.95 -25.14
CA LEU A 447 2.36 15.76 -24.73
C LEU A 447 2.24 14.64 -25.77
N ALA A 448 1.04 14.38 -26.28
CA ALA A 448 0.83 13.37 -27.31
C ALA A 448 1.59 13.67 -28.60
N GLN A 449 1.65 14.95 -29.01
CA GLN A 449 2.45 15.37 -30.17
C GLN A 449 3.96 15.18 -29.93
N GLN A 450 4.44 15.44 -28.72
CA GLN A 450 5.85 15.30 -28.36
C GLN A 450 6.29 13.85 -28.20
N GLU A 451 5.43 13.00 -27.64
CA GLU A 451 5.74 11.61 -27.30
C GLU A 451 5.24 10.62 -28.37
N GLY A 452 4.52 11.11 -29.39
CA GLY A 452 3.99 10.30 -30.50
C GLY A 452 2.72 9.51 -30.17
N GLN A 453 2.24 9.54 -28.92
CA GLN A 453 1.05 8.81 -28.48
C GLN A 453 0.36 9.50 -27.30
N THR A 454 -0.98 9.52 -27.31
CA THR A 454 -1.77 10.03 -26.18
C THR A 454 -1.83 9.02 -25.04
N GLY A 455 -1.70 9.51 -23.80
CA GLY A 455 -1.98 8.72 -22.60
C GLY A 455 -0.85 7.82 -22.11
N LEU A 456 0.40 8.05 -22.56
CA LEU A 456 1.55 7.30 -22.08
C LEU A 456 1.79 7.50 -20.57
N PRO A 457 2.18 6.45 -19.83
CA PRO A 457 2.47 6.57 -18.41
C PRO A 457 3.59 7.59 -18.15
N HIS A 458 3.70 8.04 -16.91
CA HIS A 458 4.78 8.94 -16.51
C HIS A 458 6.14 8.25 -16.69
N PRO A 459 7.10 8.84 -17.43
CA PRO A 459 8.34 8.16 -17.82
C PRO A 459 9.27 7.82 -16.66
N LYS A 460 9.10 8.50 -15.51
CA LYS A 460 9.87 8.23 -14.27
C LYS A 460 9.18 7.29 -13.29
N ILE A 461 8.03 6.72 -13.65
CA ILE A 461 7.30 5.77 -12.80
C ILE A 461 7.26 4.45 -13.58
N PRO A 462 8.23 3.54 -13.34
CA PRO A 462 8.27 2.27 -14.06
C PRO A 462 7.06 1.42 -13.67
N LEU A 463 6.47 0.71 -14.63
CA LEU A 463 5.42 -0.27 -14.33
C LEU A 463 5.92 -1.31 -13.33
N PRO A 464 5.03 -1.99 -12.57
CA PRO A 464 5.46 -3.00 -11.61
C PRO A 464 6.36 -4.09 -12.22
N ARG A 465 6.09 -4.53 -13.45
CA ARG A 465 6.93 -5.49 -14.20
C ARG A 465 8.35 -4.97 -14.45
N ASP A 466 8.49 -3.66 -14.68
CA ASP A 466 9.73 -3.01 -15.12
C ASP A 466 10.51 -2.37 -13.96
N LEU A 467 10.14 -2.68 -12.70
CA LEU A 467 10.64 -2.00 -11.51
C LEU A 467 12.18 -2.01 -11.39
N TYR A 468 12.84 -3.03 -11.95
CA TYR A 468 14.29 -3.23 -11.90
C TYR A 468 15.02 -2.83 -13.20
N GLY A 469 14.32 -2.22 -14.16
CA GLY A 469 14.89 -1.76 -15.42
C GLY A 469 15.38 -2.90 -16.33
N HIS A 470 16.40 -2.62 -17.16
CA HIS A 470 16.89 -3.57 -18.17
C HIS A 470 17.66 -4.79 -17.64
N GLY A 471 17.86 -4.92 -16.31
CA GLY A 471 18.65 -6.01 -15.73
C GLY A 471 17.87 -7.30 -15.52
N ARG A 472 16.60 -7.18 -15.08
CA ARG A 472 15.68 -8.30 -14.86
C ARG A 472 14.23 -7.83 -14.82
N ASP A 473 13.34 -8.71 -15.22
CA ASP A 473 11.91 -8.56 -15.03
C ASP A 473 11.53 -8.82 -13.55
N ASN A 474 10.57 -8.05 -13.04
CA ASN A 474 9.91 -8.33 -11.76
C ASN A 474 8.84 -9.43 -11.93
N SER A 475 8.68 -10.29 -10.93
CA SER A 475 7.60 -11.28 -10.91
C SER A 475 6.21 -10.62 -10.89
N ALA A 476 5.26 -11.18 -11.64
CA ALA A 476 3.87 -10.74 -11.65
C ALA A 476 3.09 -11.30 -10.46
N GLY A 477 2.20 -10.53 -9.86
CA GLY A 477 1.26 -10.97 -8.82
C GLY A 477 -0.16 -11.12 -9.31
N LEU A 478 -1.08 -11.26 -8.35
CA LEU A 478 -2.51 -11.41 -8.61
C LEU A 478 -3.30 -10.50 -7.66
N ASP A 479 -4.13 -9.62 -8.24
CA ASP A 479 -5.00 -8.74 -7.49
C ASP A 479 -6.20 -9.53 -6.91
N LEU A 480 -6.15 -9.81 -5.61
CA LEU A 480 -7.21 -10.53 -4.88
C LEU A 480 -8.43 -9.64 -4.56
N ALA A 481 -8.43 -8.36 -4.96
CA ALA A 481 -9.60 -7.50 -4.90
C ALA A 481 -10.34 -7.41 -6.26
N ASN A 482 -9.80 -8.01 -7.31
CA ASN A 482 -10.40 -8.02 -8.64
C ASN A 482 -11.26 -9.28 -8.85
N GLU A 483 -12.57 -9.10 -9.07
CA GLU A 483 -13.51 -10.22 -9.21
C GLU A 483 -13.20 -11.14 -10.41
N HIS A 484 -12.70 -10.61 -11.51
CA HIS A 484 -12.31 -11.45 -12.67
C HIS A 484 -11.11 -12.34 -12.33
N ARG A 485 -10.14 -11.82 -11.56
CA ARG A 485 -8.98 -12.58 -11.10
C ARG A 485 -9.36 -13.61 -10.04
N LEU A 486 -10.25 -13.26 -9.11
CA LEU A 486 -10.80 -14.22 -8.14
C LEU A 486 -11.59 -15.34 -8.81
N ALA A 487 -12.41 -15.03 -9.83
CA ALA A 487 -13.14 -16.04 -10.59
C ALA A 487 -12.20 -17.00 -11.34
N SER A 488 -11.17 -16.47 -12.02
CA SER A 488 -10.13 -17.28 -12.66
C SER A 488 -9.42 -18.17 -11.64
N LEU A 489 -8.99 -17.61 -10.52
CA LEU A 489 -8.30 -18.34 -9.47
C LEU A 489 -9.18 -19.44 -8.89
N SER A 490 -10.45 -19.16 -8.60
CA SER A 490 -11.41 -20.14 -8.09
C SER A 490 -11.53 -21.34 -9.04
N SER A 491 -11.66 -21.10 -10.34
CA SER A 491 -11.72 -22.17 -11.35
C SER A 491 -10.44 -23.01 -11.35
N ALA A 492 -9.26 -22.37 -11.33
CA ALA A 492 -7.98 -23.06 -11.32
C ALA A 492 -7.78 -23.89 -10.03
N LEU A 493 -8.17 -23.36 -8.87
CA LEU A 493 -8.07 -24.05 -7.59
C LEU A 493 -9.00 -25.27 -7.51
N LEU A 494 -10.23 -25.16 -8.00
CA LEU A 494 -11.17 -26.29 -8.08
C LEU A 494 -10.62 -27.40 -8.96
N ASN A 495 -10.03 -27.06 -10.11
CA ASN A 495 -9.38 -28.03 -10.99
C ASN A 495 -8.15 -28.68 -10.33
N SER A 496 -7.30 -27.88 -9.68
CA SER A 496 -6.11 -28.37 -8.96
C SER A 496 -6.47 -29.32 -7.79
N ALA A 497 -7.62 -29.10 -7.13
CA ALA A 497 -8.10 -29.95 -6.05
C ALA A 497 -8.56 -31.34 -6.52
N LEU A 498 -9.04 -31.46 -7.76
CA LEU A 498 -9.43 -32.74 -8.37
C LEU A 498 -8.21 -33.60 -8.77
N GLN A 499 -7.08 -32.96 -9.02
CA GLN A 499 -5.84 -33.65 -9.35
C GLN A 499 -5.15 -34.18 -8.09
N LYS A 500 -4.78 -35.46 -8.11
CA LYS A 500 -3.89 -36.05 -7.10
C LYS A 500 -2.46 -35.87 -7.55
N TRP A 501 -1.75 -34.99 -6.85
CA TRP A 501 -0.34 -34.70 -7.13
C TRP A 501 0.55 -35.87 -6.71
N GLN A 502 1.68 -36.03 -7.38
CA GLN A 502 2.65 -37.06 -7.06
C GLN A 502 4.05 -36.46 -6.96
N ALA A 503 4.80 -36.89 -5.96
CA ALA A 503 6.24 -36.66 -5.85
C ALA A 503 6.95 -38.01 -5.85
N LEU A 504 7.74 -38.25 -6.88
CA LEU A 504 8.59 -39.44 -7.01
C LEU A 504 10.06 -38.98 -7.04
N PRO A 505 11.03 -39.85 -6.74
CA PRO A 505 12.42 -39.56 -7.07
C PRO A 505 12.54 -39.28 -8.57
N MET A 506 13.11 -38.12 -8.93
CA MET A 506 13.30 -37.70 -10.31
C MET A 506 14.80 -37.76 -10.61
N LEU A 507 15.24 -38.87 -11.19
CA LEU A 507 16.63 -39.11 -11.54
C LEU A 507 16.84 -38.96 -13.05
N GLU A 508 18.08 -39.09 -13.52
CA GLU A 508 18.36 -39.15 -14.96
C GLU A 508 17.61 -40.29 -15.66
N GLN A 509 17.51 -41.44 -14.99
CA GLN A 509 16.75 -42.59 -15.48
C GLN A 509 15.41 -42.70 -14.75
N PRO A 510 14.33 -43.14 -15.43
CA PRO A 510 13.04 -43.36 -14.78
C PRO A 510 13.14 -44.38 -13.64
N VAL A 511 12.45 -44.09 -12.54
CA VAL A 511 12.40 -44.98 -11.37
C VAL A 511 11.19 -45.91 -11.43
N ALA A 512 11.32 -47.14 -10.93
CA ALA A 512 10.23 -48.12 -10.87
C ALA A 512 9.15 -47.70 -9.88
N ALA A 513 7.90 -48.14 -10.03
CA ALA A 513 6.84 -47.89 -9.05
C ALA A 513 7.21 -48.46 -7.66
N GLY A 514 6.72 -47.84 -6.58
CA GLY A 514 6.96 -48.29 -5.21
C GLY A 514 5.90 -47.79 -4.24
N GLU A 515 6.15 -47.95 -2.95
CA GLU A 515 5.20 -47.62 -1.88
C GLU A 515 4.98 -46.11 -1.78
N MET A 516 3.72 -45.68 -1.95
CA MET A 516 3.32 -44.27 -1.92
C MET A 516 2.71 -43.93 -0.56
N SER A 517 3.19 -42.85 0.05
CA SER A 517 2.65 -42.28 1.29
C SER A 517 1.76 -41.07 0.98
N PRO A 518 0.61 -40.90 1.67
CA PRO A 518 -0.25 -39.75 1.45
C PRO A 518 0.40 -38.47 1.98
N VAL A 519 0.25 -37.38 1.22
CA VAL A 519 0.55 -36.01 1.66
C VAL A 519 -0.77 -35.34 2.03
N ILE A 520 -0.90 -34.99 3.30
CA ILE A 520 -2.17 -34.58 3.92
C ILE A 520 -2.18 -33.06 4.09
N ASN A 521 -3.32 -32.44 3.81
CA ASN A 521 -3.51 -31.01 4.02
C ASN A 521 -3.49 -30.67 5.52
N PRO A 522 -2.60 -29.77 5.98
CA PRO A 522 -2.47 -29.45 7.40
C PRO A 522 -3.69 -28.72 7.97
N ALA A 523 -4.51 -28.07 7.12
CA ALA A 523 -5.72 -27.37 7.53
C ALA A 523 -6.98 -28.25 7.52
N GLU A 524 -6.97 -29.37 6.77
CA GLU A 524 -8.09 -30.31 6.67
C GLU A 524 -7.52 -31.75 6.54
N PRO A 525 -7.37 -32.49 7.64
CA PRO A 525 -6.70 -33.80 7.62
C PRO A 525 -7.34 -34.88 6.75
N LYS A 526 -8.60 -34.70 6.33
CA LYS A 526 -9.26 -35.61 5.38
C LYS A 526 -8.94 -35.30 3.92
N ASP A 527 -8.40 -34.12 3.64
CA ASP A 527 -7.98 -33.72 2.29
C ASP A 527 -6.57 -34.29 1.99
N ILE A 528 -6.54 -35.38 1.22
CA ILE A 528 -5.30 -35.92 0.66
C ILE A 528 -4.93 -35.09 -0.57
N VAL A 529 -3.85 -34.31 -0.46
CA VAL A 529 -3.34 -33.43 -1.52
C VAL A 529 -2.76 -34.25 -2.67
N GLY A 530 -2.03 -35.29 -2.32
CA GLY A 530 -1.32 -36.14 -3.26
C GLY A 530 -0.58 -37.25 -2.53
N TYR A 531 0.42 -37.82 -3.20
CA TYR A 531 1.22 -38.90 -2.66
C TYR A 531 2.70 -38.72 -2.96
N VAL A 532 3.54 -39.14 -2.03
CA VAL A 532 5.00 -39.11 -2.18
C VAL A 532 5.57 -40.52 -2.12
N ARG A 533 6.58 -40.78 -2.95
CA ARG A 533 7.49 -41.90 -2.77
C ARG A 533 8.85 -41.37 -2.37
N GLU A 534 9.39 -41.90 -1.29
CA GLU A 534 10.75 -41.56 -0.88
C GLU A 534 11.79 -42.28 -1.77
N ALA A 535 12.97 -41.67 -1.91
CA ALA A 535 14.11 -42.24 -2.61
C ALA A 535 14.73 -43.37 -1.78
N THR A 536 15.00 -44.49 -2.43
CA THR A 536 15.71 -45.60 -1.80
C THR A 536 17.22 -45.32 -1.72
N PRO A 537 17.98 -45.98 -0.83
CA PRO A 537 19.44 -45.79 -0.77
C PRO A 537 20.17 -46.08 -2.09
N ARG A 538 19.65 -47.02 -2.89
CA ARG A 538 20.17 -47.33 -4.22
C ARG A 538 19.92 -46.20 -5.22
N GLU A 539 18.76 -45.56 -5.13
CA GLU A 539 18.41 -44.42 -5.99
C GLU A 539 19.22 -43.18 -5.62
N VAL A 540 19.53 -42.98 -4.33
CA VAL A 540 20.46 -41.92 -3.89
C VAL A 540 21.86 -42.17 -4.47
N GLU A 541 22.35 -43.41 -4.45
CA GLU A 541 23.63 -43.78 -5.08
C GLU A 541 23.65 -43.51 -6.59
N GLN A 542 22.59 -43.90 -7.30
CA GLN A 542 22.44 -43.63 -8.73
C GLN A 542 22.41 -42.14 -9.03
N ALA A 543 21.73 -41.35 -8.20
CA ALA A 543 21.69 -39.90 -8.34
C ALA A 543 23.08 -39.28 -8.17
N LEU A 544 23.85 -39.72 -7.17
CA LEU A 544 25.22 -39.26 -6.93
C LEU A 544 26.15 -39.57 -8.12
N GLU A 545 26.08 -40.81 -8.64
CA GLU A 545 26.84 -41.21 -9.83
C GLU A 545 26.47 -40.35 -11.05
N SER A 546 25.17 -40.19 -11.32
CA SER A 546 24.68 -39.36 -12.43
C SER A 546 25.09 -37.89 -12.29
N ALA A 547 25.02 -37.33 -11.08
CA ALA A 547 25.41 -35.94 -10.82
C ALA A 547 26.90 -35.69 -11.08
N VAL A 548 27.77 -36.66 -10.76
CA VAL A 548 29.20 -36.59 -11.08
C VAL A 548 29.44 -36.68 -12.58
N ASN A 549 28.78 -37.64 -13.25
CA ASN A 549 28.95 -37.88 -14.69
C ASN A 549 28.49 -36.69 -15.54
N ASN A 550 27.42 -36.01 -15.11
CA ASN A 550 26.84 -34.88 -15.83
C ASN A 550 27.46 -33.52 -15.46
N ALA A 551 28.21 -33.41 -14.35
CA ALA A 551 28.80 -32.14 -13.92
C ALA A 551 29.74 -31.49 -14.98
N PRO A 552 30.63 -32.22 -15.69
CA PRO A 552 31.47 -31.61 -16.72
C PRO A 552 30.67 -31.06 -17.91
N ILE A 553 29.56 -31.73 -18.27
CA ILE A 553 28.69 -31.32 -19.38
C ILE A 553 27.95 -30.04 -19.00
N TRP A 554 27.39 -29.99 -17.80
CA TRP A 554 26.70 -28.79 -17.33
C TRP A 554 27.65 -27.60 -17.16
N PHE A 555 28.84 -27.85 -16.63
CA PHE A 555 29.88 -26.84 -16.56
C PHE A 555 30.25 -26.29 -17.95
N ALA A 556 30.37 -27.16 -18.96
CA ALA A 556 30.67 -26.75 -20.33
C ALA A 556 29.54 -25.92 -20.99
N THR A 557 28.32 -25.96 -20.45
CA THR A 557 27.22 -25.11 -20.91
C THR A 557 27.56 -23.64 -20.59
N PRO A 558 27.56 -22.72 -21.58
CA PRO A 558 27.94 -21.33 -21.34
C PRO A 558 27.08 -20.64 -20.27
N PRO A 559 27.64 -19.73 -19.45
CA PRO A 559 26.89 -18.95 -18.45
C PRO A 559 25.61 -18.31 -18.99
N ALA A 560 25.66 -17.74 -20.20
CA ALA A 560 24.50 -17.14 -20.87
C ALA A 560 23.38 -18.16 -21.18
N GLU A 561 23.72 -19.39 -21.54
CA GLU A 561 22.74 -20.45 -21.79
C GLU A 561 22.12 -20.96 -20.48
N ARG A 562 22.94 -21.08 -19.41
CA ARG A 562 22.42 -21.38 -18.07
C ARG A 562 21.46 -20.29 -17.59
N ALA A 563 21.79 -19.02 -17.80
CA ALA A 563 20.89 -17.90 -17.55
C ALA A 563 19.58 -18.01 -18.34
N ALA A 564 19.66 -18.33 -19.63
CA ALA A 564 18.48 -18.48 -20.49
C ALA A 564 17.57 -19.62 -20.02
N ILE A 565 18.13 -20.74 -19.54
CA ILE A 565 17.36 -21.83 -18.93
C ILE A 565 16.62 -21.36 -17.67
N LEU A 566 17.30 -20.67 -16.74
CA LEU A 566 16.66 -20.16 -15.53
C LEU A 566 15.57 -19.12 -15.83
N HIS A 567 15.80 -18.25 -16.81
CA HIS A 567 14.79 -17.30 -17.28
C HIS A 567 13.56 -18.03 -17.86
N ARG A 568 13.75 -19.09 -18.66
CA ARG A 568 12.63 -19.90 -19.15
C ARG A 568 11.87 -20.58 -18.02
N ALA A 569 12.57 -21.10 -17.01
CA ALA A 569 11.93 -21.67 -15.82
C ALA A 569 11.07 -20.64 -15.08
N ALA A 570 11.53 -19.39 -14.98
CA ALA A 570 10.79 -18.30 -14.38
C ALA A 570 9.48 -18.00 -15.13
N VAL A 571 9.54 -17.92 -16.47
CA VAL A 571 8.36 -17.74 -17.34
C VAL A 571 7.38 -18.90 -17.20
N LEU A 572 7.86 -20.14 -17.20
CA LEU A 572 7.02 -21.33 -17.01
C LEU A 572 6.35 -21.33 -15.63
N MET A 573 7.10 -21.02 -14.58
CA MET A 573 6.58 -20.97 -13.21
C MET A 573 5.52 -19.86 -13.03
N GLU A 574 5.76 -18.67 -13.60
CA GLU A 574 4.79 -17.57 -13.58
C GLU A 574 3.51 -17.95 -14.35
N SER A 575 3.62 -18.62 -15.50
CA SER A 575 2.46 -19.09 -16.28
C SER A 575 1.62 -20.14 -15.55
N GLN A 576 2.22 -20.88 -14.64
CA GLN A 576 1.57 -21.94 -13.84
C GLN A 576 1.17 -21.46 -12.43
N MET A 577 1.28 -20.16 -12.13
CA MET A 577 1.08 -19.59 -10.79
C MET A 577 -0.19 -20.09 -10.09
N GLN A 578 -1.34 -20.09 -10.77
CA GLN A 578 -2.62 -20.47 -10.14
C GLN A 578 -2.65 -21.95 -9.72
N GLN A 579 -2.02 -22.84 -10.50
CA GLN A 579 -1.87 -24.26 -10.15
C GLN A 579 -0.94 -24.44 -8.95
N LEU A 580 0.20 -23.74 -8.95
CA LEU A 580 1.18 -23.75 -7.87
C LEU A 580 0.59 -23.23 -6.55
N ILE A 581 -0.23 -22.16 -6.61
CA ILE A 581 -0.98 -21.67 -5.46
C ILE A 581 -1.86 -22.77 -4.86
N GLY A 582 -2.58 -23.54 -5.70
CA GLY A 582 -3.43 -24.63 -5.23
C GLY A 582 -2.67 -25.71 -4.45
N ILE A 583 -1.45 -26.03 -4.87
CA ILE A 583 -0.59 -26.97 -4.16
C ILE A 583 -0.05 -26.33 -2.87
N LEU A 584 0.50 -25.11 -2.93
CA LEU A 584 1.05 -24.42 -1.75
C LEU A 584 0.03 -24.22 -0.63
N VAL A 585 -1.21 -23.87 -0.98
CA VAL A 585 -2.30 -23.69 -0.02
C VAL A 585 -2.65 -25.02 0.65
N ARG A 586 -2.77 -26.10 -0.14
CA ARG A 586 -3.22 -27.41 0.36
C ARG A 586 -2.12 -28.23 1.01
N GLU A 587 -0.90 -28.20 0.50
CA GLU A 587 0.24 -28.95 1.02
C GLU A 587 0.90 -28.25 2.20
N ALA A 588 1.15 -26.94 2.09
CA ALA A 588 1.89 -26.18 3.09
C ALA A 588 1.00 -25.30 3.98
N GLY A 589 -0.33 -25.33 3.79
CA GLY A 589 -1.27 -24.58 4.62
C GLY A 589 -1.20 -23.05 4.44
N LYS A 590 -0.73 -22.57 3.29
CA LYS A 590 -0.56 -21.13 3.05
C LYS A 590 -1.88 -20.43 2.75
N THR A 591 -1.97 -19.16 3.10
CA THR A 591 -3.02 -18.27 2.58
C THR A 591 -2.76 -17.98 1.10
N PHE A 592 -3.78 -17.54 0.34
CA PHE A 592 -3.62 -17.20 -1.07
C PHE A 592 -2.57 -16.10 -1.29
N SER A 593 -2.57 -15.05 -0.46
CA SER A 593 -1.57 -13.98 -0.56
C SER A 593 -0.15 -14.48 -0.30
N ASN A 594 0.04 -15.36 0.69
CA ASN A 594 1.35 -15.94 0.96
C ASN A 594 1.82 -16.90 -0.15
N ALA A 595 0.90 -17.66 -0.75
CA ALA A 595 1.22 -18.53 -1.87
C ALA A 595 1.59 -17.74 -3.14
N ILE A 596 0.88 -16.64 -3.46
CA ILE A 596 1.25 -15.72 -4.53
C ILE A 596 2.66 -15.15 -4.28
N ALA A 597 2.90 -14.62 -3.08
CA ALA A 597 4.19 -14.06 -2.71
C ALA A 597 5.32 -15.08 -2.84
N GLU A 598 5.08 -16.34 -2.50
CA GLU A 598 6.10 -17.39 -2.61
C GLU A 598 6.38 -17.79 -4.07
N VAL A 599 5.36 -17.92 -4.92
CA VAL A 599 5.59 -18.17 -6.35
C VAL A 599 6.39 -17.01 -6.95
N ARG A 600 6.04 -15.78 -6.59
CA ARG A 600 6.77 -14.57 -7.00
C ARG A 600 8.23 -14.59 -6.57
N GLU A 601 8.49 -14.93 -5.31
CA GLU A 601 9.85 -15.03 -4.78
C GLU A 601 10.67 -16.12 -5.50
N ALA A 602 10.07 -17.26 -5.86
CA ALA A 602 10.72 -18.30 -6.66
C ALA A 602 11.08 -17.80 -8.08
N VAL A 603 10.15 -17.11 -8.74
CA VAL A 603 10.36 -16.46 -10.05
C VAL A 603 11.46 -15.39 -9.97
N ASP A 604 11.44 -14.57 -8.91
CA ASP A 604 12.45 -13.54 -8.68
C ASP A 604 13.85 -14.13 -8.46
N PHE A 605 13.98 -15.24 -7.71
CA PHE A 605 15.26 -15.95 -7.58
C PHE A 605 15.79 -16.41 -8.94
N LEU A 606 14.93 -16.99 -9.78
CA LEU A 606 15.32 -17.46 -11.12
C LEU A 606 15.77 -16.29 -12.00
N HIS A 607 15.02 -15.21 -12.08
CA HIS A 607 15.41 -14.01 -12.82
C HIS A 607 16.68 -13.36 -12.26
N TYR A 608 16.80 -13.27 -10.94
CA TYR A 608 17.96 -12.66 -10.28
C TYR A 608 19.24 -13.43 -10.58
N TYR A 609 19.25 -14.75 -10.35
CA TYR A 609 20.44 -15.56 -10.62
C TYR A 609 20.73 -15.71 -12.11
N ALA A 610 19.71 -15.68 -12.99
CA ALA A 610 19.92 -15.59 -14.43
C ALA A 610 20.64 -14.28 -14.82
N GLY A 611 20.25 -13.14 -14.25
CA GLY A 611 20.94 -11.87 -14.47
C GLY A 611 22.38 -11.90 -13.98
N GLN A 612 22.61 -12.32 -12.74
CA GLN A 612 23.95 -12.41 -12.14
C GLN A 612 24.91 -13.28 -12.96
N VAL A 613 24.47 -14.48 -13.38
CA VAL A 613 25.33 -15.38 -14.14
C VAL A 613 25.55 -14.92 -15.59
N ARG A 614 24.57 -14.25 -16.21
CA ARG A 614 24.74 -13.66 -17.54
C ARG A 614 25.79 -12.55 -17.54
N ASP A 615 25.75 -11.70 -16.51
CA ASP A 615 26.49 -10.44 -16.51
C ASP A 615 27.90 -10.58 -15.91
N ASP A 616 28.08 -11.45 -14.90
CA ASP A 616 29.32 -11.49 -14.10
C ASP A 616 30.11 -12.82 -14.18
N PHE A 617 29.56 -13.89 -14.79
CA PHE A 617 30.20 -15.21 -14.80
C PHE A 617 30.88 -15.54 -16.15
N ALA A 618 32.07 -16.13 -16.03
CA ALA A 618 32.79 -16.76 -17.13
C ALA A 618 33.35 -18.10 -16.63
N ASN A 619 33.25 -19.15 -17.45
CA ASN A 619 33.66 -20.51 -17.05
C ASN A 619 35.19 -20.61 -16.84
N GLU A 620 35.97 -19.72 -17.44
CA GLU A 620 37.41 -19.64 -17.30
C GLU A 620 37.82 -19.24 -15.88
N THR A 621 37.05 -18.34 -15.27
CA THR A 621 37.35 -17.73 -13.96
C THR A 621 36.51 -18.31 -12.82
N HIS A 622 35.29 -18.77 -13.11
CA HIS A 622 34.35 -19.29 -12.12
C HIS A 622 34.10 -20.78 -12.36
N ARG A 623 34.95 -21.61 -11.74
CA ARG A 623 34.80 -23.07 -11.79
C ARG A 623 33.76 -23.53 -10.75
N PRO A 624 32.87 -24.47 -11.12
CA PRO A 624 31.91 -25.04 -10.18
C PRO A 624 32.61 -25.91 -9.15
N LEU A 625 31.91 -26.16 -8.05
CA LEU A 625 32.37 -27.06 -6.99
C LEU A 625 32.28 -28.52 -7.46
N GLY A 626 31.21 -28.87 -8.18
CA GLY A 626 30.82 -30.25 -8.52
C GLY A 626 29.36 -30.50 -8.11
N PRO A 627 28.98 -31.73 -7.71
CA PRO A 627 27.66 -32.00 -7.17
C PRO A 627 27.39 -31.22 -5.88
N VAL A 628 26.29 -30.46 -5.85
CA VAL A 628 25.83 -29.70 -4.68
C VAL A 628 24.52 -30.28 -4.17
N VAL A 629 24.46 -30.53 -2.86
CA VAL A 629 23.23 -30.98 -2.20
C VAL A 629 22.45 -29.77 -1.72
N CYS A 630 21.20 -29.62 -2.16
CA CYS A 630 20.29 -28.57 -1.73
C CYS A 630 19.21 -29.17 -0.81
N ILE A 631 19.22 -28.81 0.47
CA ILE A 631 18.24 -29.24 1.47
C ILE A 631 17.41 -28.02 1.88
N SER A 632 16.11 -28.07 1.57
CA SER A 632 15.18 -26.95 1.75
C SER A 632 14.15 -27.21 2.87
N PRO A 633 13.60 -26.15 3.49
CA PRO A 633 12.62 -26.26 4.56
C PRO A 633 11.19 -26.37 4.01
N TRP A 634 10.25 -26.74 4.88
CA TRP A 634 8.82 -26.87 4.55
C TRP A 634 8.06 -25.55 4.53
N ASN A 635 8.60 -24.48 5.12
CA ASN A 635 7.87 -23.22 5.30
C ASN A 635 7.95 -22.28 4.09
N PHE A 636 8.96 -22.46 3.23
CA PHE A 636 9.04 -21.88 1.88
C PHE A 636 9.41 -22.98 0.89
N PRO A 637 8.48 -23.94 0.69
CA PRO A 637 8.77 -25.18 0.00
C PRO A 637 8.97 -25.04 -1.51
N LEU A 638 8.61 -23.88 -2.08
CA LEU A 638 8.90 -23.54 -3.48
C LEU A 638 9.99 -22.49 -3.59
N ALA A 639 9.90 -21.37 -2.87
CA ALA A 639 10.82 -20.23 -3.07
C ALA A 639 12.25 -20.54 -2.67
N ILE A 640 12.48 -20.97 -1.42
CA ILE A 640 13.83 -21.28 -0.93
C ILE A 640 14.37 -22.52 -1.65
N PHE A 641 13.52 -23.52 -1.89
CA PHE A 641 13.87 -24.70 -2.69
C PHE A 641 14.40 -24.30 -4.07
N THR A 642 13.65 -23.48 -4.80
CA THR A 642 14.04 -22.99 -6.14
C THR A 642 15.27 -22.10 -6.05
N GLY A 643 15.36 -21.19 -5.08
CA GLY A 643 16.48 -20.27 -4.94
C GLY A 643 17.82 -20.96 -4.73
N GLN A 644 17.88 -21.95 -3.82
CA GLN A 644 19.09 -22.74 -3.60
C GLN A 644 19.52 -23.49 -4.87
N ILE A 645 18.57 -24.15 -5.53
CA ILE A 645 18.83 -24.94 -6.75
C ILE A 645 19.26 -24.04 -7.89
N ALA A 646 18.56 -22.93 -8.12
CA ALA A 646 18.85 -21.97 -9.19
C ALA A 646 20.25 -21.36 -9.03
N ALA A 647 20.66 -21.00 -7.82
CA ALA A 647 21.99 -20.49 -7.55
C ALA A 647 23.08 -21.53 -7.87
N ALA A 648 22.90 -22.77 -7.42
CA ALA A 648 23.85 -23.85 -7.69
C ALA A 648 23.96 -24.18 -9.19
N LEU A 649 22.82 -24.27 -9.89
CA LEU A 649 22.76 -24.50 -11.33
C LEU A 649 23.39 -23.34 -12.11
N ALA A 650 23.10 -22.09 -11.74
CA ALA A 650 23.69 -20.90 -12.35
C ALA A 650 25.23 -20.94 -12.27
N ALA A 651 25.77 -21.29 -11.10
CA ALA A 651 27.22 -21.45 -10.90
C ALA A 651 27.85 -22.67 -11.61
N GLY A 652 27.07 -23.47 -12.35
CA GLY A 652 27.55 -24.59 -13.16
C GLY A 652 27.67 -25.92 -12.39
N ASN A 653 27.04 -26.03 -11.22
CA ASN A 653 27.03 -27.25 -10.41
C ASN A 653 25.88 -28.18 -10.84
N SER A 654 26.07 -29.50 -10.75
CA SER A 654 24.93 -30.43 -10.70
C SER A 654 24.32 -30.41 -9.29
N VAL A 655 23.03 -30.71 -9.18
CA VAL A 655 22.23 -30.49 -7.99
C VAL A 655 21.46 -31.75 -7.60
N LEU A 656 21.58 -32.12 -6.32
CA LEU A 656 20.81 -33.15 -5.66
C LEU A 656 19.85 -32.46 -4.69
N ALA A 657 18.58 -32.34 -5.10
CA ALA A 657 17.56 -31.59 -4.39
C ALA A 657 16.78 -32.49 -3.43
N LYS A 658 16.91 -32.24 -2.13
CA LYS A 658 16.20 -32.93 -1.06
C LYS A 658 15.22 -31.95 -0.40
N PRO A 659 13.92 -32.01 -0.71
CA PRO A 659 12.93 -31.15 -0.06
C PRO A 659 12.61 -31.62 1.36
N ALA A 660 11.97 -30.78 2.16
CA ALA A 660 11.37 -31.20 3.41
C ALA A 660 10.31 -32.30 3.16
N GLU A 661 10.21 -33.26 4.08
CA GLU A 661 9.31 -34.41 3.97
C GLU A 661 7.81 -34.02 4.03
N GLN A 662 7.51 -32.85 4.59
CA GLN A 662 6.16 -32.31 4.68
C GLN A 662 5.66 -31.73 3.35
N THR A 663 6.56 -31.32 2.45
CA THR A 663 6.21 -30.56 1.24
C THR A 663 6.88 -31.07 -0.05
N PRO A 664 6.78 -32.38 -0.36
CA PRO A 664 7.45 -32.97 -1.52
C PRO A 664 6.75 -32.70 -2.86
N LEU A 665 5.43 -32.44 -2.89
CA LEU A 665 4.63 -32.28 -4.11
C LEU A 665 4.99 -31.00 -4.86
N ILE A 666 5.05 -29.87 -4.15
CA ILE A 666 5.43 -28.59 -4.76
C ILE A 666 6.89 -28.61 -5.22
N ALA A 667 7.77 -29.29 -4.48
CA ALA A 667 9.17 -29.48 -4.88
C ALA A 667 9.27 -30.28 -6.19
N ALA A 668 8.45 -31.33 -6.35
CA ALA A 668 8.37 -32.08 -7.60
C ALA A 668 7.89 -31.23 -8.79
N GLN A 669 6.93 -30.32 -8.58
CA GLN A 669 6.54 -29.36 -9.61
C GLN A 669 7.67 -28.39 -9.96
N GLY A 670 8.41 -27.88 -8.97
CA GLY A 670 9.57 -27.01 -9.20
C GLY A 670 10.65 -27.69 -10.06
N ILE A 671 10.95 -28.97 -9.79
CA ILE A 671 11.90 -29.75 -10.60
C ILE A 671 11.34 -30.02 -11.99
N ALA A 672 10.06 -30.39 -12.13
CA ALA A 672 9.44 -30.58 -13.43
C ALA A 672 9.55 -29.32 -14.31
N ILE A 673 9.32 -28.14 -13.74
CA ILE A 673 9.49 -26.85 -14.42
C ILE A 673 10.95 -26.62 -14.86
N LEU A 674 11.93 -26.91 -13.99
CA LEU A 674 13.35 -26.77 -14.34
C LEU A 674 13.76 -27.71 -15.48
N LEU A 675 13.27 -28.95 -15.47
CA LEU A 675 13.52 -29.91 -16.54
C LEU A 675 12.88 -29.45 -17.87
N GLU A 676 11.63 -28.98 -17.81
CA GLU A 676 10.92 -28.43 -18.97
C GLU A 676 11.63 -27.19 -19.54
N ALA A 677 12.21 -26.35 -18.68
CA ALA A 677 12.99 -25.18 -19.09
C ALA A 677 14.32 -25.53 -19.80
N GLY A 678 14.78 -26.78 -19.66
CA GLY A 678 15.95 -27.31 -20.32
C GLY A 678 17.14 -27.64 -19.40
N VAL A 679 16.95 -27.71 -18.09
CA VAL A 679 17.98 -28.31 -17.22
C VAL A 679 18.03 -29.82 -17.48
N PRO A 680 19.19 -30.43 -17.77
CA PRO A 680 19.26 -31.86 -18.02
C PRO A 680 18.86 -32.71 -16.78
N PRO A 681 18.14 -33.84 -16.94
CA PRO A 681 17.72 -34.69 -15.82
C PRO A 681 18.83 -35.18 -14.88
N GLY A 682 20.02 -35.50 -15.39
CA GLY A 682 21.16 -35.89 -14.54
C GLY A 682 21.88 -34.71 -13.86
N VAL A 683 21.56 -33.48 -14.27
CA VAL A 683 22.10 -32.24 -13.68
C VAL A 683 21.25 -31.78 -12.51
N VAL A 684 19.93 -31.94 -12.55
CA VAL A 684 19.06 -31.63 -11.42
C VAL A 684 18.17 -32.83 -11.10
N GLN A 685 18.32 -33.37 -9.89
CA GLN A 685 17.61 -34.58 -9.47
C GLN A 685 16.86 -34.36 -8.16
N LEU A 686 15.61 -34.84 -8.09
CA LEU A 686 14.78 -34.79 -6.89
C LEU A 686 14.90 -36.07 -6.08
N LEU A 687 15.17 -35.93 -4.79
CA LEU A 687 15.28 -37.04 -3.85
C LEU A 687 14.37 -36.78 -2.63
N PRO A 688 13.06 -37.07 -2.73
CA PRO A 688 12.16 -36.98 -1.58
C PRO A 688 12.56 -38.00 -0.52
N GLY A 689 12.42 -37.67 0.75
CA GLY A 689 12.69 -38.61 1.84
C GLY A 689 13.00 -37.92 3.15
N ARG A 690 13.34 -38.69 4.17
CA ARG A 690 13.66 -38.15 5.50
C ARG A 690 15.08 -37.60 5.60
N GLY A 691 15.30 -36.74 6.59
CA GLY A 691 16.61 -36.15 6.85
C GLY A 691 17.64 -37.20 7.31
N GLU A 692 17.23 -38.09 8.21
CA GLU A 692 18.07 -39.14 8.80
C GLU A 692 18.48 -40.26 7.84
N THR A 693 17.79 -40.40 6.71
CA THR A 693 18.09 -41.40 5.67
C THR A 693 18.69 -40.73 4.44
N VAL A 694 17.85 -40.13 3.60
CA VAL A 694 18.25 -39.53 2.32
C VAL A 694 19.20 -38.35 2.54
N GLY A 695 18.87 -37.44 3.47
CA GLY A 695 19.72 -36.26 3.75
C GLY A 695 21.09 -36.63 4.30
N ALA A 696 21.15 -37.59 5.24
CA ALA A 696 22.39 -38.07 5.83
C ALA A 696 23.27 -38.80 4.81
N GLN A 697 22.68 -39.66 3.96
CA GLN A 697 23.43 -40.36 2.91
C GLN A 697 24.05 -39.37 1.92
N LEU A 698 23.28 -38.38 1.44
CA LEU A 698 23.76 -37.35 0.53
C LEU A 698 24.93 -36.56 1.14
N THR A 699 24.74 -36.05 2.35
CA THR A 699 25.73 -35.16 3.00
C THR A 699 26.95 -35.90 3.53
N GLY A 700 26.88 -37.22 3.70
CA GLY A 700 28.00 -38.09 4.05
C GLY A 700 28.86 -38.53 2.86
N ASP A 701 28.38 -38.42 1.62
CA ASP A 701 29.07 -38.97 0.45
C ASP A 701 30.19 -38.06 -0.07
N ASP A 702 31.39 -38.63 -0.27
CA ASP A 702 32.61 -37.92 -0.67
C ASP A 702 32.52 -37.21 -2.02
N ARG A 703 31.61 -37.62 -2.91
CA ARG A 703 31.41 -36.98 -4.22
C ARG A 703 30.71 -35.63 -4.12
N VAL A 704 30.00 -35.35 -3.02
CA VAL A 704 29.34 -34.06 -2.80
C VAL A 704 30.39 -32.98 -2.52
N ARG A 705 30.29 -31.86 -3.25
CA ARG A 705 31.28 -30.78 -3.24
C ARG A 705 30.74 -29.46 -2.69
N GLY A 706 29.49 -29.41 -2.28
CA GLY A 706 28.91 -28.31 -1.52
C GLY A 706 27.56 -28.69 -0.94
N VAL A 707 27.18 -28.04 0.15
CA VAL A 707 25.87 -28.21 0.77
C VAL A 707 25.21 -26.83 0.93
N MET A 708 24.01 -26.69 0.40
CA MET A 708 23.13 -25.55 0.65
C MET A 708 21.98 -26.04 1.53
N PHE A 709 21.92 -25.54 2.75
CA PHE A 709 20.96 -25.94 3.75
C PHE A 709 20.18 -24.74 4.25
N THR A 710 18.86 -24.89 4.35
CA THR A 710 18.03 -23.94 5.10
C THR A 710 17.11 -24.72 6.02
N GLY A 711 17.18 -24.43 7.32
CA GLY A 711 16.46 -25.18 8.35
C GLY A 711 16.88 -24.83 9.77
N SER A 712 16.86 -25.79 10.69
CA SER A 712 17.17 -25.52 12.10
C SER A 712 18.68 -25.43 12.37
N THR A 713 19.06 -24.65 13.38
CA THR A 713 20.46 -24.50 13.80
C THR A 713 21.06 -25.82 14.28
N GLU A 714 20.25 -26.68 14.90
CA GLU A 714 20.66 -28.01 15.37
C GLU A 714 21.07 -28.89 14.18
N VAL A 715 20.23 -28.96 13.13
CA VAL A 715 20.54 -29.75 11.94
C VAL A 715 21.73 -29.16 11.18
N ALA A 716 21.82 -27.83 11.05
CA ALA A 716 22.98 -27.17 10.44
C ALA A 716 24.29 -27.52 11.18
N THR A 717 24.26 -27.58 12.51
CA THR A 717 25.42 -27.97 13.33
C THR A 717 25.82 -29.43 13.08
N LEU A 718 24.84 -30.33 12.94
CA LEU A 718 25.12 -31.73 12.59
C LEU A 718 25.74 -31.84 11.19
N LEU A 719 25.19 -31.12 10.20
CA LEU A 719 25.74 -31.06 8.85
C LEU A 719 27.17 -30.52 8.84
N GLN A 720 27.42 -29.42 9.55
CA GLN A 720 28.75 -28.84 9.69
C GLN A 720 29.75 -29.88 10.24
N ARG A 721 29.39 -30.59 11.31
CA ARG A 721 30.25 -31.63 11.89
C ARG A 721 30.51 -32.78 10.92
N ASN A 722 29.48 -33.21 10.18
CA ASN A 722 29.60 -34.31 9.22
C ASN A 722 30.55 -33.97 8.07
N ILE A 723 30.57 -32.72 7.61
CA ILE A 723 31.44 -32.31 6.49
C ILE A 723 32.79 -31.71 6.91
N ALA A 724 32.99 -31.39 8.19
CA ALA A 724 34.16 -30.64 8.66
C ALA A 724 35.51 -31.32 8.36
N SER A 725 35.54 -32.66 8.36
CA SER A 725 36.75 -33.43 8.05
C SER A 725 36.95 -33.67 6.54
N ARG A 726 35.98 -33.30 5.72
CA ARG A 726 35.98 -33.59 4.28
C ARG A 726 36.71 -32.48 3.54
N LEU A 727 37.64 -32.89 2.70
CA LEU A 727 38.42 -31.99 1.85
C LEU A 727 38.23 -32.32 0.38
N ASP A 728 38.33 -31.28 -0.41
CA ASP A 728 38.26 -31.33 -1.85
C ASP A 728 39.62 -31.78 -2.44
N ALA A 729 39.70 -32.03 -3.76
CA ALA A 729 40.92 -32.55 -4.38
C ALA A 729 42.15 -31.62 -4.25
N GLN A 730 41.93 -30.35 -3.89
CA GLN A 730 42.96 -29.35 -3.64
C GLN A 730 43.20 -29.14 -2.13
N GLY A 731 42.61 -29.97 -1.27
CA GLY A 731 42.73 -29.89 0.18
C GLY A 731 41.88 -28.78 0.81
N ARG A 732 40.86 -28.25 0.10
CA ARG A 732 40.00 -27.18 0.61
C ARG A 732 38.75 -27.75 1.30
N PRO A 733 38.22 -27.09 2.34
CA PRO A 733 36.98 -27.54 2.98
C PRO A 733 35.79 -27.54 2.00
N ILE A 734 34.87 -28.48 2.20
CA ILE A 734 33.59 -28.50 1.47
C ILE A 734 32.72 -27.30 1.92
N PRO A 735 32.29 -26.41 1.00
CA PRO A 735 31.45 -25.27 1.37
C PRO A 735 30.08 -25.70 1.91
N LEU A 736 29.67 -25.06 2.99
CA LEU A 736 28.32 -25.13 3.56
C LEU A 736 27.74 -23.73 3.64
N ILE A 737 26.61 -23.54 2.97
CA ILE A 737 25.75 -22.37 3.16
C ILE A 737 24.60 -22.85 4.04
N ALA A 738 24.52 -22.34 5.27
CA ALA A 738 23.52 -22.74 6.24
C ALA A 738 22.73 -21.52 6.72
N GLU A 739 21.54 -21.34 6.16
CA GLU A 739 20.58 -20.32 6.61
C GLU A 739 19.68 -20.92 7.70
N THR A 740 19.71 -20.34 8.90
CA THR A 740 19.03 -20.91 10.08
C THR A 740 17.96 -19.99 10.65
N GLY A 741 17.33 -20.39 11.76
CA GLY A 741 16.32 -19.58 12.45
C GLY A 741 16.90 -18.30 13.09
N GLY A 742 15.99 -17.42 13.52
CA GLY A 742 16.33 -16.15 14.19
C GLY A 742 15.38 -15.83 15.35
N MET A 743 15.87 -15.06 16.31
CA MET A 743 15.08 -14.50 17.41
C MET A 743 14.81 -13.01 17.13
N ASN A 744 13.95 -12.75 16.16
CA ASN A 744 13.78 -11.41 15.59
C ASN A 744 13.02 -10.50 16.56
N ALA A 745 13.53 -9.29 16.79
CA ALA A 745 12.92 -8.28 17.65
C ALA A 745 12.51 -7.04 16.87
N MET A 746 11.43 -6.39 17.32
CA MET A 746 10.99 -5.07 16.87
C MET A 746 10.97 -4.14 18.08
N ILE A 747 11.70 -3.02 18.00
CA ILE A 747 11.73 -2.00 19.05
C ILE A 747 10.84 -0.85 18.61
N VAL A 748 9.90 -0.46 19.45
CA VAL A 748 8.94 0.60 19.19
C VAL A 748 9.03 1.62 20.31
N ASP A 749 9.38 2.85 19.95
CA ASP A 749 9.37 3.98 20.86
C ASP A 749 8.06 4.78 20.75
N SER A 750 7.89 5.74 21.64
CA SER A 750 6.69 6.59 21.72
C SER A 750 6.50 7.55 20.53
N SER A 751 7.46 7.60 19.60
CA SER A 751 7.32 8.38 18.37
C SER A 751 6.59 7.63 17.26
N ALA A 752 6.46 6.31 17.39
CA ALA A 752 5.78 5.48 16.42
C ALA A 752 4.26 5.71 16.46
N LEU A 753 3.62 5.66 15.29
CA LEU A 753 2.17 5.65 15.18
C LEU A 753 1.63 4.27 15.58
N THR A 754 0.88 4.21 16.67
CA THR A 754 0.37 2.95 17.25
C THR A 754 -0.38 2.10 16.22
N GLU A 755 -1.19 2.72 15.36
CA GLU A 755 -1.98 2.00 14.38
C GLU A 755 -1.11 1.28 13.35
N GLN A 756 -0.05 1.93 12.89
CA GLN A 756 0.92 1.33 11.95
C GLN A 756 1.70 0.21 12.64
N VAL A 757 2.11 0.42 13.90
CA VAL A 757 2.79 -0.60 14.71
C VAL A 757 1.95 -1.85 14.83
N VAL A 758 0.66 -1.73 15.19
CA VAL A 758 -0.23 -2.88 15.34
C VAL A 758 -0.38 -3.63 14.03
N VAL A 759 -0.56 -2.95 12.91
CA VAL A 759 -0.64 -3.58 11.58
C VAL A 759 0.65 -4.34 11.25
N ASP A 760 1.80 -3.72 11.44
CA ASP A 760 3.11 -4.32 11.13
C ASP A 760 3.45 -5.47 12.08
N VAL A 761 3.10 -5.38 13.35
CA VAL A 761 3.25 -6.46 14.35
C VAL A 761 2.38 -7.64 13.97
N LEU A 762 1.10 -7.40 13.64
CA LEU A 762 0.18 -8.48 13.27
C LEU A 762 0.67 -9.22 12.02
N ALA A 763 1.11 -8.48 10.99
CA ALA A 763 1.69 -9.06 9.80
C ALA A 763 3.00 -9.80 10.11
N SER A 764 3.92 -9.19 10.87
CA SER A 764 5.25 -9.76 11.10
C SER A 764 5.23 -10.98 12.02
N ALA A 765 4.36 -11.00 13.03
CA ALA A 765 4.32 -12.08 14.03
C ALA A 765 3.42 -13.24 13.61
N PHE A 766 2.29 -12.96 12.97
CA PHE A 766 1.22 -13.96 12.77
C PHE A 766 0.97 -14.35 11.30
N ASP A 767 1.50 -13.60 10.32
CA ASP A 767 1.44 -14.04 8.92
C ASP A 767 2.06 -15.43 8.76
N SER A 768 1.47 -16.26 7.91
CA SER A 768 1.87 -17.66 7.73
C SER A 768 1.91 -18.45 9.06
N ALA A 769 1.03 -18.10 10.01
CA ALA A 769 1.02 -18.62 11.39
C ALA A 769 2.35 -18.44 12.14
N GLY A 770 3.10 -17.37 11.84
CA GLY A 770 4.42 -17.11 12.42
C GLY A 770 5.50 -18.09 11.99
N GLN A 771 5.28 -18.85 10.90
CA GLN A 771 6.18 -19.90 10.41
C GLN A 771 7.23 -19.35 9.41
N ARG A 772 7.52 -18.05 9.43
CA ARG A 772 8.64 -17.46 8.68
C ARG A 772 9.89 -17.39 9.56
N CYS A 773 11.06 -17.61 8.98
CA CYS A 773 12.33 -17.37 9.68
C CYS A 773 12.50 -15.90 10.07
N SER A 774 11.89 -14.99 9.30
CA SER A 774 11.84 -13.53 9.54
C SER A 774 10.70 -13.07 10.46
N ALA A 775 9.85 -13.98 10.95
CA ALA A 775 8.70 -13.58 11.77
C ALA A 775 9.14 -12.89 13.07
N LEU A 776 8.40 -11.87 13.48
CA LEU A 776 8.62 -11.14 14.72
C LEU A 776 8.40 -12.08 15.92
N ARG A 777 9.39 -12.13 16.83
CA ARG A 777 9.36 -12.98 18.02
C ARG A 777 9.31 -12.18 19.32
N VAL A 778 9.95 -11.01 19.37
CA VAL A 778 9.97 -10.14 20.54
C VAL A 778 9.58 -8.72 20.14
N LEU A 779 8.44 -8.25 20.64
CA LEU A 779 8.05 -6.84 20.55
C LEU A 779 8.53 -6.13 21.82
N CYS A 780 9.40 -5.13 21.65
CA CYS A 780 9.91 -4.29 22.72
C CYS A 780 9.24 -2.92 22.61
N LEU A 781 8.25 -2.65 23.46
CA LEU A 781 7.56 -1.37 23.53
C LEU A 781 8.19 -0.50 24.61
N GLN A 782 8.34 0.79 24.34
CA GLN A 782 8.67 1.77 25.37
C GLN A 782 7.52 1.87 26.39
N ASP A 783 7.85 1.93 27.68
CA ASP A 783 6.88 1.80 28.78
C ASP A 783 5.67 2.76 28.65
N GLU A 784 5.88 4.00 28.18
CA GLU A 784 4.82 5.01 28.07
C GLU A 784 3.72 4.66 27.06
N ILE A 785 4.02 3.84 26.03
CA ILE A 785 3.06 3.45 24.98
C ILE A 785 2.61 1.99 25.08
N ALA A 786 3.22 1.21 25.98
CA ALA A 786 3.05 -0.24 26.03
C ALA A 786 1.60 -0.64 26.29
N ASP A 787 0.98 -0.11 27.34
CA ASP A 787 -0.40 -0.45 27.72
C ASP A 787 -1.43 -0.08 26.64
N HIS A 788 -1.26 1.07 26.00
CA HIS A 788 -2.15 1.51 24.93
C HIS A 788 -2.01 0.64 23.68
N THR A 789 -0.78 0.33 23.28
CA THR A 789 -0.48 -0.43 22.05
C THR A 789 -0.82 -1.92 22.18
N LEU A 790 -0.72 -2.49 23.38
CA LEU A 790 -1.06 -3.90 23.65
C LEU A 790 -2.56 -4.17 23.68
N LYS A 791 -3.36 -3.14 23.98
CA LYS A 791 -4.82 -3.22 24.06
C LYS A 791 -5.44 -3.14 22.67
#